data_AF-A0A8J5MHP9-F1
#
_entry.id   AF-A0A8J5MHP9-F1
#
_cell.length_a   1.000
_cell.length_b   1.000
_cell.length_c   1.000
_cell.angle_alpha   90.00
_cell.angle_beta   90.00
_cell.angle_gamma   90.00
#
_symmetry.space_group_name_H-M   'P 1'
#
loop_
_entity.id
_entity.type
_entity.pdbx_description
1 polymer ?
#
loop_
_entity_poly.entity_id
_entity_poly.type
_entity_poly.pdbx_seq_one_letter_code
_entity_poly.pdbx_strand_id
1 'polypeptide(L)'
;MDARRLELMRDILDEIKLFGGIQLVSPADRMSLELKRLELGKEASIANTLDEILENDQFVDVLDECNALLHHKYHLVYAVGSPIPLCSGIERWKVAEALLSVVADRSVGSRVTKSTELLREHLKKAVALDLIDNAAFELMWLHTLGNGNACASLVMAITDISGSLHEALGNHLHKFSPYIFQLLALRGLVAFGVLEHCMEKRYRVDFGLPLLGIRSKKIAIPFRAADVPSGRSEFSHPDVCIVLTLLGYYHRGLTNEEVRSTFQMLLRLDISEQRQQYSQWFESVKAGLSDENRKALGDVRHISLADARQFETLYKAYTFCMEAINFYLNTCVFPRDTAQYPQRLSRTAWNLAAGASNIGFSGTNDNHRLLPLSVTQCEPNEPSLLGTNGKMIDKILQVTHSYEVIRPSPERTSIPWQSVLLFATDKKAQALIDTGALLAGVSNHEAATFLLEQTGFGFAGVTYFDGRRESNCWMIAEKTRRVVIPLEKASMTESETFVIFDEARSRGSDMKLSPNASALLTLGPRLTKDKLMQGAGRMRRVELGRGQHESGIRSWTIGVGEQWDSLSEDSTQPRDREDWSLETMYQEKVTADKIARVIESKARFGFEDVDDALIAQICGRGCVYGLDDEVCMSAHTNECERELHVEEEEQQVQELEVPVCKPMKEKSWDYSRILGARSIEDLRVIVNVVCMDSYIRQWITLTNLADLAWTSTQIV
;
A
#
# COMPACT_ATOMS: atom_id res chain seq x y z
N MET A 1 2.11 23.93 -21.94
CA MET A 1 3.55 24.23 -21.94
C MET A 1 3.76 25.66 -22.35
N ASP A 2 4.73 26.33 -21.73
CA ASP A 2 5.15 27.69 -22.06
C ASP A 2 6.37 27.63 -22.98
N ALA A 3 6.27 28.18 -24.19
CA ALA A 3 7.36 28.17 -25.17
C ALA A 3 8.64 28.80 -24.62
N ARG A 4 8.51 29.82 -23.75
CA ARG A 4 9.67 30.48 -23.11
C ARG A 4 10.45 29.55 -22.18
N ARG A 5 9.75 28.64 -21.49
CA ARG A 5 10.40 27.66 -20.62
C ARG A 5 11.21 26.65 -21.43
N LEU A 6 10.71 26.23 -22.59
CA LEU A 6 11.45 25.34 -23.49
C LEU A 6 12.66 26.03 -24.12
N GLU A 7 12.52 27.28 -24.54
CA GLU A 7 13.66 28.08 -25.01
C GLU A 7 14.73 28.21 -23.92
N LEU A 8 14.34 28.51 -22.68
CA LEU A 8 15.27 28.57 -21.54
C LEU A 8 15.96 27.22 -21.29
N MET A 9 15.23 26.10 -21.37
CA MET A 9 15.83 24.76 -21.21
C MET A 9 16.87 24.48 -22.29
N ARG A 10 16.58 24.82 -23.54
CA ARG A 10 17.53 24.68 -24.64
C ARG A 10 18.77 25.55 -24.42
N ASP A 11 18.58 26.82 -24.06
CA ASP A 11 19.69 27.75 -23.85
C ASP A 11 20.62 27.29 -22.70
N ILE A 12 20.04 26.71 -21.62
CA ILE A 12 20.81 26.09 -20.53
C ILE A 12 21.60 24.87 -21.02
N LEU A 13 20.99 24.01 -21.85
CA LEU A 13 21.69 22.85 -22.41
C LEU A 13 22.87 23.27 -23.29
N ASP A 14 22.70 24.31 -24.08
CA ASP A 14 23.78 24.85 -24.92
C ASP A 14 24.90 25.49 -24.10
N GLU A 15 24.57 26.18 -23.01
CA GLU A 15 25.54 26.69 -22.04
C GLU A 15 26.33 25.55 -21.38
N ILE A 16 25.64 24.50 -20.93
CA ILE A 16 26.27 23.30 -20.35
C ILE A 16 27.25 22.67 -21.34
N LYS A 17 26.88 22.55 -22.63
CA LYS A 17 27.77 22.04 -23.69
C LYS A 17 29.00 22.93 -23.87
N LEU A 18 28.81 24.24 -23.91
CA LEU A 18 29.90 25.21 -24.11
C LEU A 18 30.94 25.16 -22.98
N PHE A 19 30.52 24.91 -21.74
CA PHE A 19 31.38 24.88 -20.57
C PHE A 19 31.79 23.47 -20.11
N GLY A 20 31.35 22.41 -20.80
CA GLY A 20 31.63 21.03 -20.43
C GLY A 20 30.98 20.59 -19.11
N GLY A 21 29.79 21.13 -18.82
CA GLY A 21 29.02 20.78 -17.63
C GLY A 21 28.35 19.40 -17.72
N ILE A 22 27.84 18.93 -16.58
CA ILE A 22 27.09 17.68 -16.47
C ILE A 22 25.68 18.04 -15.99
N GLN A 23 24.65 17.50 -16.65
CA GLN A 23 23.28 17.61 -16.20
C GLN A 23 22.82 16.30 -15.55
N LEU A 24 22.20 16.39 -14.39
CA LEU A 24 21.53 15.26 -13.73
C LEU A 24 20.02 15.46 -13.89
N VAL A 25 19.35 14.50 -14.52
CA VAL A 25 17.91 14.56 -14.82
C VAL A 25 17.26 13.26 -14.35
N SER A 26 16.05 13.35 -13.80
CA SER A 26 15.32 12.13 -13.45
C SER A 26 14.81 11.45 -14.74
N PRO A 27 14.80 10.10 -14.82
CA PRO A 27 14.27 9.41 -16.00
C PRO A 27 12.85 9.84 -16.38
N ALA A 28 12.01 10.12 -15.36
CA ALA A 28 10.65 10.57 -15.54
C ALA A 28 10.60 11.90 -16.33
N ASP A 29 11.38 12.91 -15.92
CA ASP A 29 11.32 14.23 -16.55
C ASP A 29 11.67 14.20 -18.05
N ARG A 30 12.68 13.39 -18.45
CA ARG A 30 13.04 13.19 -19.87
C ARG A 30 11.94 12.48 -20.63
N MET A 31 11.47 11.34 -20.12
CA MET A 31 10.42 10.56 -20.79
C MET A 31 9.11 11.34 -20.92
N SER A 32 8.84 12.27 -20.01
CA SER A 32 7.70 13.16 -20.08
C SER A 32 7.78 14.18 -21.21
N LEU A 33 8.97 14.73 -21.47
CA LEU A 33 9.21 15.55 -22.67
C LEU A 33 9.03 14.72 -23.95
N GLU A 34 9.49 13.47 -23.96
CA GLU A 34 9.30 12.56 -25.10
C GLU A 34 7.81 12.23 -25.32
N LEU A 35 7.06 11.96 -24.26
CA LEU A 35 5.61 11.74 -24.31
C LEU A 35 4.88 12.98 -24.80
N LYS A 36 5.29 14.16 -24.34
CA LYS A 36 4.73 15.43 -24.80
C LYS A 36 5.04 15.68 -26.28
N ARG A 37 6.24 15.32 -26.73
CA ARG A 37 6.63 15.40 -28.14
C ARG A 37 5.78 14.49 -29.02
N LEU A 38 5.41 13.30 -28.54
CA LEU A 38 4.50 12.37 -29.21
C LEU A 38 3.05 12.87 -29.26
N GLU A 39 2.59 13.56 -28.22
CA GLU A 39 1.25 14.17 -28.18
C GLU A 39 1.11 15.27 -29.26
N LEU A 40 2.08 16.19 -29.32
CA LEU A 40 2.05 17.38 -30.20
C LEU A 40 2.10 17.05 -31.71
N GLY A 41 2.52 15.85 -32.10
CA GLY A 41 2.55 15.45 -33.50
C GLY A 41 3.44 16.35 -34.36
N LYS A 42 2.92 16.91 -35.47
CA LYS A 42 3.70 17.73 -36.44
C LYS A 42 3.64 19.26 -36.19
N GLU A 43 3.21 19.72 -35.01
CA GLU A 43 3.14 21.16 -34.73
C GLU A 43 4.53 21.84 -34.69
N ALA A 44 4.79 22.75 -35.62
CA ALA A 44 6.15 22.97 -36.12
C ALA A 44 7.11 23.85 -35.30
N SER A 45 6.69 24.62 -34.28
CA SER A 45 7.65 25.44 -33.49
C SER A 45 8.09 24.75 -32.21
N ILE A 46 7.13 24.36 -31.37
CA ILE A 46 7.39 23.71 -30.07
C ILE A 46 7.99 22.32 -30.26
N ALA A 47 7.52 21.56 -31.27
CA ALA A 47 8.05 20.24 -31.55
C ALA A 47 9.53 20.27 -31.96
N ASN A 48 9.94 21.26 -32.76
CA ASN A 48 11.34 21.41 -33.18
C ASN A 48 12.25 21.70 -31.98
N THR A 49 11.84 22.62 -31.09
CA THR A 49 12.63 22.90 -29.87
C THR A 49 12.72 21.67 -28.96
N LEU A 50 11.66 20.86 -28.86
CA LEU A 50 11.71 19.58 -28.14
C LEU A 50 12.63 18.57 -28.82
N ASP A 51 12.63 18.49 -30.15
CA ASP A 51 13.54 17.61 -30.90
C ASP A 51 15.01 18.01 -30.67
N GLU A 52 15.31 19.32 -30.61
CA GLU A 52 16.64 19.84 -30.25
C GLU A 52 17.04 19.46 -28.82
N ILE A 53 16.11 19.54 -27.86
CA ILE A 53 16.33 19.17 -26.45
C ILE A 53 16.52 17.65 -26.28
N LEU A 54 15.78 16.84 -27.04
CA LEU A 54 15.71 15.38 -26.89
C LEU A 54 16.69 14.62 -27.80
N GLU A 55 17.60 15.32 -28.48
CA GLU A 55 18.52 14.70 -29.44
C GLU A 55 19.48 13.72 -28.72
N ASN A 56 19.28 12.41 -28.97
CA ASN A 56 19.93 11.32 -28.22
C ASN A 56 21.46 11.31 -28.30
N ASP A 57 22.05 11.82 -29.39
CA ASP A 57 23.51 11.81 -29.59
C ASP A 57 24.26 12.78 -28.66
N GLN A 58 23.53 13.57 -27.88
CA GLN A 58 24.08 14.56 -26.96
C GLN A 58 24.27 14.04 -25.52
N PHE A 59 23.81 12.82 -25.20
CA PHE A 59 23.73 12.32 -23.82
C PHE A 59 24.39 10.94 -23.64
N VAL A 60 24.89 10.71 -22.42
CA VAL A 60 25.28 9.38 -21.90
C VAL A 60 24.43 9.12 -20.66
N ASP A 61 23.60 8.08 -20.70
CA ASP A 61 22.73 7.74 -19.58
C ASP A 61 23.50 6.85 -18.59
N VAL A 62 23.73 7.35 -17.39
CA VAL A 62 24.37 6.62 -16.29
C VAL A 62 23.31 6.24 -15.26
N LEU A 63 22.95 4.95 -15.22
CA LEU A 63 21.87 4.43 -14.39
C LEU A 63 22.45 3.70 -13.16
N ASP A 64 22.37 4.31 -11.99
CA ASP A 64 22.64 3.61 -10.72
C ASP A 64 21.41 2.79 -10.28
N GLU A 65 21.63 1.67 -9.59
CA GLU A 65 20.57 0.71 -9.21
C GLU A 65 19.66 0.32 -10.38
N CYS A 66 20.27 -0.01 -11.54
CA CYS A 66 19.56 -0.24 -12.79
C CYS A 66 18.52 -1.38 -12.74
N ASN A 67 18.72 -2.36 -11.85
CA ASN A 67 17.75 -3.43 -11.56
C ASN A 67 16.42 -2.92 -10.95
N ALA A 68 16.45 -1.77 -10.28
CA ALA A 68 15.25 -1.09 -9.77
C ALA A 68 14.67 -0.12 -10.79
N LEU A 69 15.52 0.66 -11.48
CA LEU A 69 15.08 1.62 -12.50
C LEU A 69 14.47 0.95 -13.73
N LEU A 70 15.02 -0.19 -14.15
CA LEU A 70 14.58 -0.97 -15.30
C LEU A 70 13.65 -2.13 -14.90
N HIS A 71 13.02 -2.04 -13.73
CA HIS A 71 12.06 -3.04 -13.29
C HIS A 71 10.85 -3.07 -14.23
N HIS A 72 10.36 -4.26 -14.58
CA HIS A 72 9.18 -4.47 -15.45
C HIS A 72 7.85 -3.87 -14.94
N LYS A 73 7.85 -3.22 -13.78
CA LYS A 73 6.68 -2.51 -13.23
C LYS A 73 6.78 -0.99 -13.43
N TYR A 74 7.92 -0.52 -13.91
CA TYR A 74 8.12 0.88 -14.20
C TYR A 74 7.29 1.26 -15.41
N HIS A 75 6.29 2.11 -15.17
CA HIS A 75 5.34 2.56 -16.18
C HIS A 75 4.99 4.03 -15.91
N LEU A 76 5.49 4.91 -16.78
CA LEU A 76 5.15 6.33 -16.80
C LEU A 76 4.00 6.55 -17.77
N VAL A 77 2.87 7.07 -17.30
CA VAL A 77 1.66 7.31 -18.08
C VAL A 77 1.38 8.80 -18.18
N TYR A 78 1.20 9.27 -19.41
CA TYR A 78 0.81 10.62 -19.76
C TYR A 78 -0.64 10.62 -20.28
N ALA A 79 -1.50 11.34 -19.58
CA ALA A 79 -2.90 11.49 -19.94
C ALA A 79 -3.06 12.51 -21.08
N VAL A 80 -3.85 12.18 -22.10
CA VAL A 80 -4.08 13.03 -23.27
C VAL A 80 -5.56 13.40 -23.39
N GLY A 81 -5.83 14.69 -23.59
CA GLY A 81 -7.17 15.25 -23.73
C GLY A 81 -7.74 15.82 -22.42
N SER A 82 -9.03 16.14 -22.43
CA SER A 82 -9.73 16.66 -21.25
C SER A 82 -10.27 15.53 -20.37
N PRO A 83 -10.34 15.71 -19.04
CA PRO A 83 -10.95 14.74 -18.14
C PRO A 83 -12.41 14.47 -18.51
N ILE A 84 -12.78 13.19 -18.55
CA ILE A 84 -14.14 12.71 -18.78
C ILE A 84 -14.63 11.91 -17.56
N PRO A 85 -15.94 11.91 -17.25
CA PRO A 85 -16.47 11.07 -16.17
C PRO A 85 -16.22 9.59 -16.42
N LEU A 86 -15.95 8.84 -15.35
CA LEU A 86 -15.86 7.37 -15.42
C LEU A 86 -17.21 6.78 -15.86
N CYS A 87 -17.18 5.96 -16.91
CA CYS A 87 -18.38 5.28 -17.40
C CYS A 87 -18.95 4.33 -16.34
N SER A 88 -20.26 4.43 -16.12
CA SER A 88 -20.99 3.64 -15.13
C SER A 88 -20.38 3.72 -13.72
N GLY A 89 -19.82 4.89 -13.38
CA GLY A 89 -19.15 5.12 -12.09
C GLY A 89 -20.04 4.81 -10.90
N ILE A 90 -21.28 5.31 -10.93
CA ILE A 90 -22.27 5.11 -9.85
C ILE A 90 -22.48 3.63 -9.57
N GLU A 91 -22.68 2.84 -10.62
CA GLU A 91 -22.88 1.40 -10.53
C GLU A 91 -21.64 0.70 -9.97
N ARG A 92 -20.43 1.08 -10.44
CA ARG A 92 -19.17 0.48 -9.98
C ARG A 92 -18.96 0.66 -8.48
N TRP A 93 -19.02 1.89 -7.96
CA TRP A 93 -18.74 2.11 -6.54
C TRP A 93 -19.89 1.66 -5.63
N LYS A 94 -21.16 1.73 -6.06
CA LYS A 94 -22.28 1.20 -5.27
C LYS A 94 -22.22 -0.32 -5.12
N VAL A 95 -21.81 -1.02 -6.18
CA VAL A 95 -21.59 -2.46 -6.12
C VAL A 95 -20.41 -2.80 -5.20
N ALA A 96 -19.30 -2.07 -5.30
CA ALA A 96 -18.14 -2.26 -4.44
C ALA A 96 -18.49 -2.04 -2.95
N GLU A 97 -19.23 -0.97 -2.65
CA GLU A 97 -19.75 -0.68 -1.29
C GLU A 97 -20.58 -1.85 -0.75
N ALA A 98 -21.55 -2.35 -1.54
CA ALA A 98 -22.43 -3.44 -1.10
C ALA A 98 -21.66 -4.75 -0.86
N LEU A 99 -20.70 -5.09 -1.72
CA LEU A 99 -19.85 -6.27 -1.51
C LEU A 99 -19.00 -6.14 -0.24
N LEU A 100 -18.40 -4.98 -0.01
CA LEU A 100 -17.59 -4.73 1.19
C LEU A 100 -18.44 -4.77 2.46
N SER A 101 -19.69 -4.29 2.43
CA SER A 101 -20.62 -4.43 3.55
C SER A 101 -20.94 -5.89 3.87
N VAL A 102 -21.14 -6.75 2.86
CA VAL A 102 -21.37 -8.20 3.07
C VAL A 102 -20.14 -8.87 3.67
N VAL A 103 -18.94 -8.54 3.18
CA VAL A 103 -17.67 -9.09 3.70
C VAL A 103 -17.40 -8.61 5.14
N ALA A 104 -17.83 -7.40 5.48
CA ALA A 104 -17.68 -6.84 6.82
C ALA A 104 -18.69 -7.37 7.85
N ASP A 105 -19.81 -7.98 7.42
CA ASP A 105 -20.85 -8.48 8.32
C ASP A 105 -20.36 -9.69 9.14
N ARG A 106 -20.40 -9.54 10.46
CA ARG A 106 -20.01 -10.56 11.45
C ARG A 106 -21.21 -11.22 12.13
N SER A 107 -22.42 -11.01 11.63
CA SER A 107 -23.61 -11.66 12.16
C SER A 107 -23.44 -13.20 12.16
N VAL A 108 -23.97 -13.86 13.19
CA VAL A 108 -23.89 -15.34 13.37
C VAL A 108 -24.56 -16.10 12.20
N GLY A 109 -25.28 -15.38 11.32
CA GLY A 109 -25.91 -15.89 10.11
C GLY A 109 -25.07 -15.80 8.83
N SER A 110 -24.05 -14.94 8.76
CA SER A 110 -23.25 -14.72 7.54
C SER A 110 -22.64 -16.02 7.01
N ARG A 111 -22.83 -16.32 5.73
CA ARG A 111 -22.27 -17.51 5.06
C ARG A 111 -20.80 -17.30 4.76
N VAL A 112 -20.40 -16.06 4.44
CA VAL A 112 -19.00 -15.68 4.17
C VAL A 112 -18.10 -15.99 5.37
N THR A 113 -18.52 -15.64 6.59
CA THR A 113 -17.74 -15.90 7.82
C THR A 113 -17.59 -17.39 8.15
N LYS A 114 -18.53 -18.25 7.71
CA LYS A 114 -18.49 -19.70 7.93
C LYS A 114 -17.66 -20.46 6.89
N SER A 115 -17.43 -19.88 5.70
CA SER A 115 -16.91 -20.58 4.51
C SER A 115 -15.39 -20.44 4.30
N THR A 116 -14.61 -20.05 5.30
CA THR A 116 -13.16 -19.78 5.15
C THR A 116 -12.26 -21.04 5.20
N GLU A 117 -12.82 -22.25 5.20
CA GLU A 117 -12.08 -23.50 5.02
C GLU A 117 -11.97 -23.88 3.52
N LEU A 118 -10.90 -23.38 2.88
CA LEU A 118 -10.17 -23.99 1.74
C LEU A 118 -10.67 -23.95 0.29
N LEU A 119 -11.75 -23.25 -0.12
CA LEU A 119 -12.11 -23.19 -1.56
C LEU A 119 -12.58 -21.80 -2.03
N ARG A 120 -11.76 -21.14 -2.88
CA ARG A 120 -12.00 -19.84 -3.53
C ARG A 120 -13.37 -19.77 -4.22
N GLU A 121 -13.77 -20.84 -4.90
CA GLU A 121 -15.07 -20.93 -5.58
C GLU A 121 -16.27 -21.01 -4.63
N HIS A 122 -16.10 -21.61 -3.44
CA HIS A 122 -17.16 -21.61 -2.42
C HIS A 122 -17.32 -20.22 -1.81
N LEU A 123 -16.22 -19.48 -1.62
CA LEU A 123 -16.26 -18.10 -1.15
C LEU A 123 -16.98 -17.18 -2.13
N LYS A 124 -16.66 -17.23 -3.43
CA LYS A 124 -17.35 -16.43 -4.47
C LYS A 124 -18.86 -16.67 -4.46
N LYS A 125 -19.28 -17.94 -4.37
CA LYS A 125 -20.70 -18.32 -4.27
C LYS A 125 -21.34 -17.84 -2.97
N ALA A 126 -20.65 -17.97 -1.84
CA ALA A 126 -21.15 -17.50 -0.54
C ALA A 126 -21.36 -15.98 -0.54
N VAL A 127 -20.41 -15.21 -1.08
CA VAL A 127 -20.52 -13.75 -1.24
C VAL A 127 -21.72 -13.39 -2.13
N ALA A 128 -21.88 -14.06 -3.28
CA ALA A 128 -23.00 -13.80 -4.17
C ALA A 128 -24.37 -14.10 -3.51
N LEU A 129 -24.47 -15.21 -2.77
CA LEU A 129 -25.69 -15.58 -2.06
C LEU A 129 -26.00 -14.64 -0.90
N ASP A 130 -25.01 -14.28 -0.08
CA ASP A 130 -25.20 -13.33 1.03
C ASP A 130 -25.60 -11.94 0.52
N LEU A 131 -25.08 -11.52 -0.64
CA LEU A 131 -25.48 -10.28 -1.29
C LEU A 131 -26.94 -10.33 -1.78
N ILE A 132 -27.41 -11.47 -2.30
CA ILE A 132 -28.82 -11.65 -2.69
C ILE A 132 -29.71 -11.63 -1.45
N ASP A 133 -29.32 -12.32 -0.38
CA ASP A 133 -30.09 -12.42 0.86
C ASP A 133 -30.16 -11.07 1.61
N ASN A 134 -29.06 -10.29 1.60
CA ASN A 134 -28.90 -9.05 2.38
C ASN A 134 -28.61 -7.84 1.50
N ALA A 135 -29.29 -7.73 0.36
CA ALA A 135 -29.03 -6.67 -0.60
C ALA A 135 -29.22 -5.27 0.00
N ALA A 136 -28.22 -4.40 -0.22
CA ALA A 136 -28.33 -2.98 0.07
C ALA A 136 -29.50 -2.36 -0.71
N PHE A 137 -30.01 -1.21 -0.26
CA PHE A 137 -31.18 -0.56 -0.85
C PHE A 137 -31.04 -0.34 -2.37
N GLU A 138 -29.86 0.10 -2.82
CA GLU A 138 -29.54 0.35 -4.23
C GLU A 138 -29.45 -0.92 -5.08
N LEU A 139 -29.37 -2.09 -4.45
CA LEU A 139 -29.31 -3.42 -5.08
C LEU A 139 -30.48 -4.32 -4.69
N MET A 140 -31.57 -3.78 -4.13
CA MET A 140 -32.74 -4.54 -3.65
C MET A 140 -33.38 -5.44 -4.74
N TRP A 141 -33.13 -5.14 -6.01
CA TRP A 141 -33.52 -5.98 -7.13
C TRP A 141 -32.85 -7.37 -7.11
N LEU A 142 -31.63 -7.50 -6.54
CA LEU A 142 -30.95 -8.78 -6.34
C LEU A 142 -31.79 -9.70 -5.47
N HIS A 143 -32.25 -9.21 -4.32
CA HIS A 143 -33.13 -9.97 -3.44
C HIS A 143 -34.46 -10.30 -4.14
N THR A 144 -35.06 -9.31 -4.80
CA THR A 144 -36.38 -9.44 -5.44
C THR A 144 -36.39 -10.44 -6.59
N LEU A 145 -35.36 -10.44 -7.44
CA LEU A 145 -35.26 -11.29 -8.63
C LEU A 145 -34.45 -12.57 -8.39
N GLY A 146 -33.53 -12.54 -7.43
CA GLY A 146 -32.59 -13.61 -7.09
C GLY A 146 -33.16 -14.67 -6.16
N ASN A 147 -34.25 -14.41 -5.43
CA ASN A 147 -34.90 -15.43 -4.57
C ASN A 147 -35.90 -16.34 -5.31
N GLY A 148 -35.93 -16.27 -6.65
CA GLY A 148 -36.81 -17.06 -7.50
C GLY A 148 -36.08 -18.10 -8.35
N ASN A 149 -36.73 -18.53 -9.44
CA ASN A 149 -36.17 -19.51 -10.38
C ASN A 149 -34.91 -19.04 -11.14
N ALA A 150 -34.59 -17.74 -11.07
CA ALA A 150 -33.40 -17.16 -11.69
C ALA A 150 -32.16 -17.16 -10.77
N CYS A 151 -32.29 -17.61 -9.51
CA CYS A 151 -31.21 -17.60 -8.51
C CYS A 151 -29.91 -18.24 -9.04
N ALA A 152 -30.01 -19.47 -9.57
CA ALA A 152 -28.86 -20.21 -10.06
C ALA A 152 -28.18 -19.49 -11.24
N SER A 153 -28.95 -18.97 -12.19
CA SER A 153 -28.43 -18.18 -13.31
C SER A 153 -27.77 -16.88 -12.86
N LEU A 154 -28.34 -16.20 -11.86
CA LEU A 154 -27.79 -14.98 -11.29
C LEU A 154 -26.46 -15.25 -10.56
N VAL A 155 -26.39 -16.30 -9.75
CA VAL A 155 -25.14 -16.69 -9.07
C VAL A 155 -24.07 -17.05 -10.10
N MET A 156 -24.41 -17.86 -11.14
CA MET A 156 -23.47 -18.15 -12.22
C MET A 156 -22.99 -16.88 -12.93
N ALA A 157 -23.89 -15.93 -13.22
CA ALA A 157 -23.53 -14.67 -13.86
C ALA A 157 -22.52 -13.84 -13.03
N ILE A 158 -22.58 -13.92 -11.70
CA ILE A 158 -21.69 -13.20 -10.78
C ILE A 158 -20.37 -13.93 -10.56
N THR A 159 -20.35 -15.27 -10.55
CA THR A 159 -19.19 -16.05 -10.10
C THR A 159 -18.39 -16.74 -11.21
N ASP A 160 -19.01 -17.07 -12.34
CA ASP A 160 -18.37 -17.84 -13.41
C ASP A 160 -17.67 -16.95 -14.43
N ILE A 161 -16.42 -17.24 -14.77
CA ILE A 161 -15.64 -16.52 -15.79
C ILE A 161 -15.66 -17.22 -17.18
N SER A 162 -16.11 -18.49 -17.22
CA SER A 162 -15.97 -19.35 -18.40
C SER A 162 -17.02 -19.12 -19.50
N GLY A 163 -18.23 -18.70 -19.13
CA GLY A 163 -19.28 -18.26 -20.06
C GLY A 163 -19.39 -16.75 -20.16
N SER A 164 -20.05 -16.24 -21.21
CA SER A 164 -20.45 -14.83 -21.28
C SER A 164 -21.59 -14.52 -20.29
N LEU A 165 -21.79 -13.24 -19.96
CA LEU A 165 -22.91 -12.83 -19.09
C LEU A 165 -24.27 -13.24 -19.69
N HIS A 166 -24.42 -13.14 -21.01
CA HIS A 166 -25.63 -13.53 -21.72
C HIS A 166 -25.92 -15.03 -21.58
N GLU A 167 -24.90 -15.88 -21.73
CA GLU A 167 -25.03 -17.34 -21.57
C GLU A 167 -25.40 -17.71 -20.13
N ALA A 168 -24.77 -17.07 -19.13
CA ALA A 168 -25.04 -17.35 -17.73
C ALA A 168 -26.49 -17.02 -17.32
N LEU A 169 -27.02 -15.90 -17.83
CA LEU A 169 -28.40 -15.46 -17.55
C LEU A 169 -29.44 -16.19 -18.39
N GLY A 170 -29.09 -16.66 -19.59
CA GLY A 170 -29.93 -17.43 -20.50
C GLY A 170 -31.32 -16.80 -20.70
N ASN A 171 -32.37 -17.60 -20.49
CA ASN A 171 -33.77 -17.16 -20.68
C ASN A 171 -34.21 -16.05 -19.70
N HIS A 172 -33.42 -15.76 -18.67
CA HIS A 172 -33.73 -14.74 -17.67
C HIS A 172 -33.15 -13.36 -17.99
N LEU A 173 -32.35 -13.22 -19.05
CA LEU A 173 -31.66 -11.97 -19.40
C LEU A 173 -32.58 -10.74 -19.44
N HIS A 174 -33.75 -10.87 -20.05
CA HIS A 174 -34.73 -9.78 -20.16
C HIS A 174 -35.17 -9.21 -18.80
N LYS A 175 -35.17 -10.04 -17.74
CA LYS A 175 -35.52 -9.61 -16.37
C LYS A 175 -34.44 -8.71 -15.76
N PHE A 176 -33.19 -8.89 -16.18
CA PHE A 176 -32.02 -8.24 -15.60
C PHE A 176 -31.46 -7.10 -16.47
N SER A 177 -31.97 -6.92 -17.68
CA SER A 177 -31.54 -5.86 -18.61
C SER A 177 -31.49 -4.45 -17.98
N PRO A 178 -32.40 -4.03 -17.09
CA PRO A 178 -32.31 -2.71 -16.44
C PRO A 178 -31.10 -2.55 -15.50
N TYR A 179 -30.49 -3.67 -15.07
CA TYR A 179 -29.42 -3.73 -14.07
C TYR A 179 -28.10 -4.26 -14.64
N ILE A 180 -27.96 -4.26 -15.97
CA ILE A 180 -26.84 -4.93 -16.65
C ILE A 180 -25.47 -4.38 -16.20
N PHE A 181 -25.35 -3.07 -16.00
CA PHE A 181 -24.12 -2.44 -15.54
C PHE A 181 -23.77 -2.84 -14.09
N GLN A 182 -24.76 -2.89 -13.20
CA GLN A 182 -24.54 -3.37 -11.83
C GLN A 182 -24.12 -4.85 -11.83
N LEU A 183 -24.70 -5.67 -12.71
CA LEU A 183 -24.29 -7.07 -12.89
C LEU A 183 -22.88 -7.23 -13.44
N LEU A 184 -22.49 -6.44 -14.44
CA LEU A 184 -21.14 -6.47 -15.00
C LEU A 184 -20.11 -6.02 -13.96
N ALA A 185 -20.41 -4.98 -13.16
CA ALA A 185 -19.56 -4.56 -12.06
C ALA A 185 -19.43 -5.65 -10.98
N LEU A 186 -20.53 -6.32 -10.62
CA LEU A 186 -20.53 -7.46 -9.68
C LEU A 186 -19.66 -8.60 -10.20
N ARG A 187 -19.86 -8.96 -11.47
CA ARG A 187 -19.11 -9.99 -12.16
C ARG A 187 -17.62 -9.67 -12.21
N GLY A 188 -17.25 -8.42 -12.51
CA GLY A 188 -15.86 -7.95 -12.47
C GLY A 188 -15.22 -8.09 -11.08
N LEU A 189 -15.94 -7.68 -10.03
CA LEU A 189 -15.44 -7.76 -8.67
C LEU A 189 -15.32 -9.20 -8.15
N VAL A 190 -16.26 -10.09 -8.51
CA VAL A 190 -16.33 -11.46 -7.97
C VAL A 190 -15.73 -12.51 -8.92
N ALA A 191 -16.25 -12.68 -10.13
CA ALA A 191 -15.78 -13.71 -11.07
C ALA A 191 -14.34 -13.45 -11.54
N PHE A 192 -14.05 -12.20 -11.94
CA PHE A 192 -12.74 -11.79 -12.46
C PHE A 192 -11.72 -11.48 -11.35
N GLY A 193 -12.09 -11.64 -10.07
CA GLY A 193 -11.14 -11.59 -8.95
C GLY A 193 -10.64 -10.20 -8.59
N VAL A 194 -11.27 -9.11 -9.05
CA VAL A 194 -10.80 -7.75 -8.71
C VAL A 194 -10.93 -7.48 -7.20
N LEU A 195 -12.02 -7.91 -6.55
CA LEU A 195 -12.17 -7.77 -5.10
C LEU A 195 -11.11 -8.56 -4.35
N GLU A 196 -10.89 -9.81 -4.76
CA GLU A 196 -9.89 -10.71 -4.20
C GLU A 196 -8.48 -10.12 -4.30
N HIS A 197 -8.12 -9.63 -5.49
CA HIS A 197 -6.87 -8.91 -5.71
C HIS A 197 -6.69 -7.73 -4.75
N CYS A 198 -7.75 -6.95 -4.53
CA CYS A 198 -7.71 -5.81 -3.60
C CYS A 198 -7.56 -6.27 -2.13
N MET A 199 -8.16 -7.40 -1.75
CA MET A 199 -8.07 -7.96 -0.39
C MET A 199 -6.68 -8.50 -0.06
N GLU A 200 -5.88 -8.85 -1.07
CA GLU A 200 -4.47 -9.26 -0.90
C GLU A 200 -3.49 -8.08 -0.73
N LYS A 201 -3.98 -6.85 -0.91
CA LYS A 201 -3.21 -5.62 -0.71
C LYS A 201 -3.27 -5.20 0.76
N ARG A 202 -2.12 -4.78 1.30
CA ARG A 202 -2.00 -4.29 2.68
C ARG A 202 -2.07 -2.77 2.71
N TYR A 203 -2.98 -2.27 3.53
CA TYR A 203 -3.10 -0.83 3.78
C TYR A 203 -1.82 -0.27 4.40
N ARG A 204 -1.37 0.89 3.89
CA ARG A 204 -0.11 1.58 4.19
C ARG A 204 1.14 0.78 3.82
N VAL A 205 1.05 -0.26 3.00
CA VAL A 205 2.21 -0.99 2.45
C VAL A 205 2.16 -1.09 0.94
N ASP A 206 1.05 -1.59 0.40
CA ASP A 206 0.82 -1.68 -1.05
C ASP A 206 -0.05 -0.51 -1.54
N PHE A 207 -0.93 0.02 -0.68
CA PHE A 207 -1.80 1.15 -1.01
C PHE A 207 -2.15 1.99 0.22
N GLY A 208 -2.63 3.22 0.02
CA GLY A 208 -3.17 4.05 1.10
C GLY A 208 -3.73 5.37 0.59
N LEU A 209 -4.22 6.21 1.49
CA LEU A 209 -4.71 7.54 1.15
C LEU A 209 -3.57 8.55 1.08
N PRO A 210 -3.64 9.56 0.20
CA PRO A 210 -2.65 10.63 0.14
C PRO A 210 -2.63 11.42 1.45
N LEU A 211 -1.45 11.90 1.82
CA LEU A 211 -1.30 12.84 2.93
C LEU A 211 -2.04 14.14 2.60
N LEU A 212 -2.70 14.71 3.61
CA LEU A 212 -3.47 15.94 3.46
C LEU A 212 -2.59 17.07 2.92
N GLY A 213 -3.10 17.78 1.92
CA GLY A 213 -2.43 18.95 1.32
C GLY A 213 -1.33 18.62 0.31
N ILE A 214 -0.90 17.36 0.16
CA ILE A 214 0.12 16.98 -0.83
C ILE A 214 -0.46 16.80 -2.23
N ARG A 215 -1.74 16.45 -2.31
CA ARG A 215 -2.41 16.14 -3.57
C ARG A 215 -3.87 16.57 -3.55
N SER A 216 -4.34 17.14 -4.66
CA SER A 216 -5.73 17.52 -4.86
C SER A 216 -6.72 16.34 -4.85
N LYS A 217 -6.39 15.23 -5.53
CA LYS A 217 -7.23 14.03 -5.54
C LYS A 217 -7.18 13.28 -4.21
N LYS A 218 -8.32 12.77 -3.76
CA LYS A 218 -8.51 12.05 -2.48
C LYS A 218 -8.74 10.54 -2.64
N ILE A 219 -8.24 9.95 -3.72
CA ILE A 219 -8.35 8.51 -4.01
C ILE A 219 -7.12 7.75 -3.51
N ALA A 220 -7.25 6.43 -3.32
CA ALA A 220 -6.12 5.59 -2.95
C ALA A 220 -4.98 5.64 -3.97
N ILE A 221 -3.75 5.59 -3.45
CA ILE A 221 -2.51 5.62 -4.23
C ILE A 221 -1.64 4.42 -3.89
N PRO A 222 -0.78 3.96 -4.82
CA PRO A 222 0.19 2.92 -4.55
C PRO A 222 1.22 3.35 -3.50
N PHE A 223 1.72 2.39 -2.73
CA PHE A 223 2.81 2.57 -1.77
C PHE A 223 4.02 1.76 -2.24
N ARG A 224 5.21 2.38 -2.20
CA ARG A 224 6.46 1.71 -2.59
C ARG A 224 6.97 0.79 -1.48
N ALA A 225 6.59 1.09 -0.24
CA ALA A 225 6.81 0.28 0.94
C ALA A 225 5.92 0.77 2.10
N ALA A 226 6.12 0.18 3.29
CA ALA A 226 5.49 0.60 4.53
C ALA A 226 5.57 2.10 4.73
N ASP A 227 4.42 2.77 4.74
CA ASP A 227 4.31 4.20 5.03
C ASP A 227 5.10 5.12 4.08
N VAL A 228 5.37 4.64 2.86
CA VAL A 228 6.03 5.40 1.79
C VAL A 228 5.11 5.44 0.57
N PRO A 229 4.24 6.47 0.48
CA PRO A 229 3.35 6.63 -0.66
C PRO A 229 4.13 6.94 -1.94
N SER A 230 3.69 6.38 -3.06
CA SER A 230 4.12 6.81 -4.39
C SER A 230 3.26 7.99 -4.84
N GLY A 231 3.61 9.20 -4.39
CA GLY A 231 2.74 10.39 -4.52
C GLY A 231 2.34 10.74 -5.97
N ARG A 232 3.18 10.39 -6.94
CA ARG A 232 2.95 10.60 -8.39
C ARG A 232 2.21 9.42 -9.06
N SER A 233 1.89 8.35 -8.33
CA SER A 233 1.27 7.16 -8.89
C SER A 233 -0.24 7.11 -8.64
N GLU A 234 -0.94 6.43 -9.54
CA GLU A 234 -2.36 6.10 -9.48
C GLU A 234 -2.55 4.63 -9.87
N PHE A 235 -3.62 4.00 -9.37
CA PHE A 235 -4.04 2.70 -9.88
C PHE A 235 -4.66 2.89 -11.26
N SER A 236 -4.18 2.16 -12.28
CA SER A 236 -4.68 2.29 -13.65
C SER A 236 -6.08 1.69 -13.81
N HIS A 237 -6.36 0.58 -13.13
CA HIS A 237 -7.64 -0.09 -13.21
C HIS A 237 -8.69 0.64 -12.33
N PRO A 238 -9.83 1.10 -12.89
CA PRO A 238 -10.79 1.93 -12.16
C PRO A 238 -11.42 1.21 -10.97
N ASP A 239 -11.80 -0.06 -11.12
CA ASP A 239 -12.43 -0.80 -10.00
C ASP A 239 -11.45 -1.09 -8.85
N VAL A 240 -10.17 -1.39 -9.16
CA VAL A 240 -9.11 -1.49 -8.14
C VAL A 240 -8.96 -0.17 -7.39
N CYS A 241 -8.92 0.95 -8.12
CA CYS A 241 -8.86 2.28 -7.51
C CYS A 241 -10.06 2.55 -6.59
N ILE A 242 -11.27 2.20 -7.00
CA ILE A 242 -12.50 2.38 -6.21
C ILE A 242 -12.44 1.54 -4.93
N VAL A 243 -12.18 0.23 -5.04
CA VAL A 243 -12.16 -0.69 -3.90
C VAL A 243 -11.07 -0.31 -2.90
N LEU A 244 -9.86 -0.02 -3.38
CA LEU A 244 -8.75 0.40 -2.50
C LEU A 244 -9.01 1.77 -1.88
N THR A 245 -9.75 2.67 -2.55
CA THR A 245 -10.19 3.95 -1.93
C THR A 245 -11.17 3.69 -0.81
N LEU A 246 -12.19 2.84 -1.01
CA LEU A 246 -13.14 2.45 0.04
C LEU A 246 -12.40 1.85 1.24
N LEU A 247 -11.55 0.85 1.01
CA LEU A 247 -10.75 0.21 2.07
C LEU A 247 -9.85 1.22 2.80
N GLY A 248 -9.21 2.13 2.06
CA GLY A 248 -8.37 3.17 2.65
C GLY A 248 -9.14 4.07 3.61
N TYR A 249 -10.36 4.47 3.23
CA TYR A 249 -11.23 5.27 4.08
C TYR A 249 -11.83 4.47 5.24
N TYR A 250 -12.14 3.18 5.06
CA TYR A 250 -12.59 2.32 6.17
C TYR A 250 -11.49 2.08 7.19
N HIS A 251 -10.23 2.00 6.77
CA HIS A 251 -9.09 1.88 7.68
C HIS A 251 -8.77 3.19 8.41
N ARG A 252 -8.78 4.33 7.70
CA ARG A 252 -8.39 5.63 8.27
C ARG A 252 -9.53 6.34 9.01
N GLY A 253 -10.77 6.11 8.58
CA GLY A 253 -11.91 6.95 8.93
C GLY A 253 -11.90 8.31 8.21
N LEU A 254 -12.93 9.12 8.46
CA LEU A 254 -13.02 10.50 8.00
C LEU A 254 -12.27 11.44 8.94
N THR A 255 -11.59 12.45 8.40
CA THR A 255 -11.04 13.54 9.22
C THR A 255 -12.14 14.47 9.73
N ASN A 256 -11.81 15.32 10.70
CA ASN A 256 -12.72 16.37 11.20
C ASN A 256 -13.32 17.23 10.08
N GLU A 257 -12.52 17.64 9.09
CA GLU A 257 -13.00 18.44 7.96
C GLU A 257 -13.91 17.65 7.04
N GLU A 258 -13.58 16.37 6.80
CA GLU A 258 -14.38 15.50 5.95
C GLU A 258 -15.72 15.18 6.60
N VAL A 259 -15.76 14.84 7.91
CA VAL A 259 -17.03 14.69 8.64
C VAL A 259 -17.88 15.95 8.53
N ARG A 260 -17.28 17.13 8.71
CA ARG A 260 -17.99 18.40 8.55
C ARG A 260 -18.56 18.54 7.14
N SER A 261 -17.77 18.27 6.11
CA SER A 261 -18.21 18.31 4.72
C SER A 261 -19.34 17.32 4.44
N THR A 262 -19.25 16.10 4.97
CA THR A 262 -20.27 15.04 4.86
C THR A 262 -21.61 15.52 5.40
N PHE A 263 -21.63 16.06 6.62
CA PHE A 263 -22.87 16.57 7.21
C PHE A 263 -23.38 17.84 6.51
N GLN A 264 -22.49 18.72 6.05
CA GLN A 264 -22.90 19.86 5.22
C GLN A 264 -23.62 19.40 3.95
N MET A 265 -23.16 18.30 3.34
CA MET A 265 -23.78 17.76 2.15
C MET A 265 -25.09 17.05 2.43
N LEU A 266 -25.16 16.27 3.50
CA LEU A 266 -26.40 15.67 3.99
C LEU A 266 -27.48 16.75 4.21
N LEU A 267 -27.15 17.81 4.96
CA LEU A 267 -28.11 18.88 5.31
C LEU A 267 -28.55 19.74 4.12
N ARG A 268 -27.95 19.59 2.94
CA ARG A 268 -28.40 20.24 1.69
C ARG A 268 -29.41 19.40 0.91
N LEU A 269 -29.55 18.10 1.20
CA LEU A 269 -30.56 17.25 0.58
C LEU A 269 -31.97 17.69 0.98
N ASP A 270 -33.00 17.13 0.34
CA ASP A 270 -34.36 17.35 0.83
C ASP A 270 -34.61 16.65 2.17
N ILE A 271 -35.66 17.08 2.90
CA ILE A 271 -35.95 16.60 4.26
C ILE A 271 -36.21 15.08 4.29
N SER A 272 -36.77 14.50 3.21
CA SER A 272 -37.05 13.07 3.13
C SER A 272 -35.77 12.27 2.97
N GLU A 273 -34.90 12.68 2.04
CA GLU A 273 -33.59 12.07 1.80
C GLU A 273 -32.66 12.21 3.01
N GLN A 274 -32.64 13.39 3.64
CA GLN A 274 -31.91 13.63 4.89
C GLN A 274 -32.28 12.60 5.96
N ARG A 275 -33.58 12.40 6.19
CA ARG A 275 -34.06 11.44 7.18
C ARG A 275 -33.69 10.01 6.80
N GLN A 276 -33.91 9.63 5.55
CA GLN A 276 -33.60 8.28 5.09
C GLN A 276 -32.12 7.93 5.28
N GLN A 277 -31.21 8.80 4.79
CA GLN A 277 -29.77 8.59 4.89
C GLN A 277 -29.31 8.62 6.36
N TYR A 278 -29.71 9.64 7.11
CA TYR A 278 -29.27 9.79 8.49
C TYR A 278 -29.79 8.68 9.41
N SER A 279 -31.02 8.19 9.20
CA SER A 279 -31.55 7.08 9.98
C SER A 279 -30.74 5.80 9.79
N GLN A 280 -30.27 5.52 8.56
CA GLN A 280 -29.38 4.38 8.32
C GLN A 280 -28.05 4.56 9.06
N TRP A 281 -27.42 5.73 8.97
CA TRP A 281 -26.14 5.97 9.64
C TRP A 281 -26.28 5.90 11.16
N PHE A 282 -27.38 6.46 11.70
CA PHE A 282 -27.64 6.48 13.13
C PHE A 282 -27.81 5.06 13.68
N GLU A 283 -28.55 4.18 13.01
CA GLU A 283 -28.70 2.79 13.47
C GLU A 283 -27.35 2.05 13.55
N SER A 284 -26.41 2.33 12.63
CA SER A 284 -25.07 1.72 12.64
C SER A 284 -24.20 2.18 13.82
N VAL A 285 -24.38 3.41 14.32
CA VAL A 285 -23.57 3.94 15.44
C VAL A 285 -24.28 3.88 16.80
N LYS A 286 -25.61 3.76 16.81
CA LYS A 286 -26.49 3.86 18.00
C LYS A 286 -26.08 2.91 19.14
N ALA A 287 -25.63 1.71 18.83
CA ALA A 287 -25.20 0.73 19.83
C ALA A 287 -24.02 1.25 20.67
N GLY A 288 -23.10 2.03 20.08
CA GLY A 288 -21.92 2.60 20.73
C GLY A 288 -22.12 3.95 21.43
N LEU A 289 -23.32 4.54 21.38
CA LEU A 289 -23.60 5.85 21.98
C LEU A 289 -24.18 5.76 23.41
N SER A 290 -23.89 6.75 24.26
CA SER A 290 -24.58 6.93 25.55
C SER A 290 -26.04 7.34 25.37
N ASP A 291 -26.87 7.16 26.39
CA ASP A 291 -28.29 7.49 26.30
C ASP A 291 -28.57 8.99 26.07
N GLU A 292 -27.73 9.88 26.60
CA GLU A 292 -27.81 11.31 26.29
C GLU A 292 -27.49 11.58 24.81
N ASN A 293 -26.41 10.99 24.30
CA ASN A 293 -25.99 11.16 22.91
C ASN A 293 -27.00 10.55 21.92
N ARG A 294 -27.62 9.41 22.26
CA ARG A 294 -28.70 8.81 21.46
C ARG A 294 -29.89 9.76 21.32
N LYS A 295 -30.29 10.46 22.38
CA LYS A 295 -31.37 11.45 22.31
C LYS A 295 -30.98 12.69 21.51
N ALA A 296 -29.76 13.19 21.72
CA ALA A 296 -29.26 14.38 21.05
C ALA A 296 -29.05 14.17 19.54
N LEU A 297 -28.63 12.97 19.14
CA LEU A 297 -28.32 12.62 17.75
C LEU A 297 -29.42 11.79 17.07
N GLY A 298 -30.54 11.49 17.72
CA GLY A 298 -31.57 10.60 17.16
C GLY A 298 -32.39 11.19 16.00
N ASP A 299 -32.26 12.49 15.71
CA ASP A 299 -32.99 13.17 14.64
C ASP A 299 -32.07 14.15 13.91
N VAL A 300 -32.02 14.03 12.58
CA VAL A 300 -31.20 14.89 11.70
C VAL A 300 -31.52 16.38 11.88
N ARG A 301 -32.76 16.73 12.27
CA ARG A 301 -33.19 18.12 12.47
C ARG A 301 -32.54 18.78 13.69
N HIS A 302 -32.00 17.99 14.61
CA HIS A 302 -31.32 18.49 15.79
C HIS A 302 -29.82 18.69 15.56
N ILE A 303 -29.32 18.35 14.36
CA ILE A 303 -27.90 18.45 14.03
C ILE A 303 -27.53 19.90 13.68
N SER A 304 -26.59 20.44 14.44
CA SER A 304 -26.00 21.75 14.23
C SER A 304 -24.47 21.65 14.13
N LEU A 305 -23.93 22.01 12.97
CA LEU A 305 -22.47 22.03 12.75
C LEU A 305 -21.78 23.24 13.38
N ALA A 306 -22.56 24.21 13.88
CA ALA A 306 -22.04 25.39 14.58
C ALA A 306 -21.80 25.11 16.08
N ASP A 307 -22.45 24.09 16.65
CA ASP A 307 -22.20 23.67 18.02
C ASP A 307 -20.94 22.79 18.08
N ALA A 308 -19.85 23.32 18.62
CA ALA A 308 -18.58 22.63 18.72
C ALA A 308 -18.64 21.35 19.56
N ARG A 309 -19.48 21.30 20.61
CA ARG A 309 -19.60 20.11 21.47
C ARG A 309 -20.38 19.02 20.76
N GLN A 310 -21.49 19.38 20.11
CA GLN A 310 -22.26 18.43 19.32
C GLN A 310 -21.43 17.91 18.15
N PHE A 311 -20.67 18.78 17.47
CA PHE A 311 -19.79 18.40 16.39
C PHE A 311 -18.70 17.42 16.82
N GLU A 312 -18.07 17.63 17.98
CA GLU A 312 -17.09 16.69 18.54
C GLU A 312 -17.72 15.30 18.79
N THR A 313 -18.98 15.25 19.25
CA THR A 313 -19.72 13.99 19.40
C THR A 313 -20.03 13.35 18.04
N LEU A 314 -20.43 14.14 17.04
CA LEU A 314 -20.66 13.66 15.68
C LEU A 314 -19.37 13.08 15.06
N TYR A 315 -18.26 13.79 15.21
CA TYR A 315 -16.96 13.32 14.76
C TYR A 315 -16.63 11.96 15.37
N LYS A 316 -16.67 11.83 16.70
CA LYS A 316 -16.40 10.56 17.38
C LYS A 316 -17.32 9.42 16.94
N ALA A 317 -18.60 9.71 16.73
CA ALA A 317 -19.59 8.70 16.35
C ALA A 317 -19.43 8.24 14.90
N TYR A 318 -19.21 9.18 13.98
CA TYR A 318 -19.31 8.92 12.53
C TYR A 318 -17.96 8.81 11.81
N THR A 319 -16.82 9.00 12.48
CA THR A 319 -15.47 8.88 11.89
C THR A 319 -15.29 7.54 11.14
N PHE A 320 -15.75 6.43 11.73
CA PHE A 320 -15.62 5.08 11.17
C PHE A 320 -16.96 4.47 10.74
N CYS A 321 -18.02 5.29 10.62
CA CYS A 321 -19.31 4.82 10.11
C CYS A 321 -19.20 4.61 8.59
N MET A 322 -19.28 3.35 8.15
CA MET A 322 -19.12 2.98 6.73
C MET A 322 -20.13 3.72 5.85
N GLU A 323 -21.36 3.91 6.31
CA GLU A 323 -22.41 4.58 5.55
C GLU A 323 -22.13 6.07 5.37
N ALA A 324 -21.64 6.74 6.42
CA ALA A 324 -21.20 8.14 6.35
C ALA A 324 -19.97 8.30 5.45
N ILE A 325 -19.03 7.35 5.50
CA ILE A 325 -17.87 7.28 4.60
C ILE A 325 -18.33 7.11 3.15
N ASN A 326 -19.20 6.15 2.86
CA ASN A 326 -19.74 5.88 1.54
C ASN A 326 -20.43 7.12 0.98
N PHE A 327 -21.25 7.81 1.79
CA PHE A 327 -21.88 9.05 1.38
C PHE A 327 -20.85 10.14 1.03
N TYR A 328 -19.82 10.33 1.86
CA TYR A 328 -18.75 11.27 1.57
C TYR A 328 -18.04 10.95 0.25
N LEU A 329 -17.70 9.69 0.03
CA LEU A 329 -17.01 9.27 -1.20
C LEU A 329 -17.89 9.46 -2.44
N ASN A 330 -19.15 9.04 -2.37
CA ASN A 330 -20.13 9.17 -3.45
C ASN A 330 -20.46 10.61 -3.83
N THR A 331 -20.35 11.55 -2.89
CA THR A 331 -20.70 12.96 -3.13
C THR A 331 -19.50 13.84 -3.40
N CYS A 332 -18.37 13.60 -2.71
CA CYS A 332 -17.25 14.53 -2.65
C CYS A 332 -15.97 14.01 -3.31
N VAL A 333 -15.81 12.70 -3.51
CA VAL A 333 -14.56 12.09 -3.98
C VAL A 333 -14.75 11.44 -5.34
N PHE A 334 -15.54 10.37 -5.46
CA PHE A 334 -15.61 9.58 -6.68
C PHE A 334 -16.03 10.37 -7.92
N PRO A 335 -17.09 11.21 -7.89
CA PRO A 335 -17.49 11.97 -9.08
C PRO A 335 -16.41 12.89 -9.63
N ARG A 336 -15.53 13.40 -8.77
CA ARG A 336 -14.45 14.32 -9.15
C ARG A 336 -13.16 13.58 -9.48
N ASP A 337 -12.76 12.65 -8.62
CA ASP A 337 -11.39 12.15 -8.58
C ASP A 337 -11.20 10.85 -9.39
N THR A 338 -12.29 10.18 -9.80
CA THR A 338 -12.23 9.00 -10.70
C THR A 338 -12.29 9.36 -12.18
N ALA A 339 -12.26 10.65 -12.52
CA ALA A 339 -12.25 11.10 -13.91
C ALA A 339 -11.11 10.45 -14.70
N GLN A 340 -11.42 10.04 -15.92
CA GLN A 340 -10.52 9.38 -16.85
C GLN A 340 -10.14 10.31 -18.00
N TYR A 341 -9.21 9.87 -18.83
CA TYR A 341 -8.80 10.60 -20.02
C TYR A 341 -9.07 9.73 -21.26
N PRO A 342 -9.44 10.33 -22.40
CA PRO A 342 -9.83 9.57 -23.58
C PRO A 342 -8.67 8.77 -24.20
N GLN A 343 -7.43 9.19 -23.95
CA GLN A 343 -6.22 8.54 -24.45
C GLN A 343 -5.12 8.58 -23.39
N ARG A 344 -4.25 7.57 -23.43
CA ARG A 344 -2.99 7.56 -22.69
C ARG A 344 -1.82 7.35 -23.64
N LEU A 345 -0.69 7.96 -23.31
CA LEU A 345 0.63 7.60 -23.82
C LEU A 345 1.43 7.08 -22.64
N SER A 346 2.39 6.20 -22.86
CA SER A 346 3.25 5.76 -21.79
C SER A 346 4.67 5.39 -22.19
N ARG A 347 5.54 5.33 -21.20
CA ARG A 347 6.93 4.90 -21.33
C ARG A 347 7.21 3.86 -20.25
N THR A 348 7.97 2.84 -20.61
CA THR A 348 8.33 1.72 -19.73
C THR A 348 9.84 1.63 -19.57
N ALA A 349 10.32 0.70 -18.74
CA ALA A 349 11.74 0.39 -18.60
C ALA A 349 12.44 0.13 -19.95
N TRP A 350 11.73 -0.43 -20.93
CA TRP A 350 12.25 -0.68 -22.28
C TRP A 350 12.59 0.60 -23.03
N ASN A 351 11.77 1.64 -22.86
CA ASN A 351 12.03 2.93 -23.48
C ASN A 351 13.26 3.60 -22.84
N LEU A 352 13.41 3.48 -21.52
CA LEU A 352 14.59 3.98 -20.81
C LEU A 352 15.88 3.26 -21.22
N ALA A 353 15.80 1.95 -21.49
CA ALA A 353 16.92 1.14 -21.94
C ALA A 353 17.20 1.18 -23.47
N ALA A 354 16.47 1.98 -24.23
CA ALA A 354 16.59 2.03 -25.69
C ALA A 354 17.72 2.94 -26.22
N GLY A 355 18.36 3.71 -25.35
CA GLY A 355 19.45 4.62 -25.72
C GLY A 355 20.70 3.90 -26.21
N ALA A 356 21.41 4.49 -27.18
CA ALA A 356 22.63 3.93 -27.75
C ALA A 356 23.84 3.99 -26.80
N SER A 357 23.79 4.87 -25.79
CA SER A 357 24.90 5.19 -24.88
C SER A 357 24.48 5.02 -23.41
N ASN A 358 23.99 3.83 -23.06
CA ASN A 358 23.49 3.53 -21.71
C ASN A 358 24.50 2.70 -20.92
N ILE A 359 24.87 3.17 -19.72
CA ILE A 359 25.73 2.44 -18.77
C ILE A 359 24.95 2.29 -17.47
N GLY A 360 24.72 1.04 -17.06
CA GLY A 360 24.01 0.72 -15.82
C GLY A 360 24.90 0.04 -14.78
N PHE A 361 24.70 0.40 -13.52
CA PHE A 361 25.32 -0.25 -12.37
C PHE A 361 24.25 -0.84 -11.47
N SER A 362 24.50 -2.03 -10.93
CA SER A 362 23.67 -2.61 -9.89
C SER A 362 24.53 -3.45 -8.95
N GLY A 363 24.24 -3.37 -7.65
CA GLY A 363 24.86 -4.23 -6.65
C GLY A 363 24.34 -5.67 -6.66
N THR A 364 23.28 -5.98 -7.41
CA THR A 364 22.63 -7.31 -7.41
C THR A 364 22.32 -7.77 -8.83
N ASN A 365 22.35 -9.09 -9.06
CA ASN A 365 22.10 -9.69 -10.38
C ASN A 365 20.81 -10.53 -10.43
N ASP A 366 19.96 -10.47 -9.41
CA ASP A 366 18.80 -11.37 -9.30
C ASP A 366 17.72 -11.11 -10.37
N ASN A 367 17.54 -9.84 -10.75
CA ASN A 367 16.50 -9.45 -11.72
C ASN A 367 16.98 -9.43 -13.18
N HIS A 368 18.19 -9.91 -13.49
CA HIS A 368 18.79 -9.79 -14.84
C HIS A 368 17.90 -10.37 -15.95
N ARG A 369 17.11 -11.40 -15.65
CA ARG A 369 16.18 -12.05 -16.59
C ARG A 369 14.93 -11.23 -16.90
N LEU A 370 14.63 -10.23 -16.08
CA LEU A 370 13.45 -9.37 -16.19
C LEU A 370 13.80 -7.98 -16.75
N LEU A 371 15.06 -7.74 -17.10
CA LEU A 371 15.51 -6.49 -17.71
C LEU A 371 15.15 -6.45 -19.21
N PRO A 372 15.05 -5.25 -19.81
CA PRO A 372 14.86 -5.12 -21.25
C PRO A 372 15.90 -5.92 -22.05
N LEU A 373 15.50 -6.53 -23.17
CA LEU A 373 16.36 -7.44 -23.95
C LEU A 373 17.61 -6.77 -24.55
N SER A 374 17.60 -5.44 -24.67
CA SER A 374 18.78 -4.66 -25.10
C SER A 374 19.87 -4.62 -24.04
N VAL A 375 19.54 -4.90 -22.76
CA VAL A 375 20.48 -4.85 -21.64
C VAL A 375 21.32 -6.12 -21.62
N THR A 376 22.63 -5.96 -21.79
CA THR A 376 23.59 -7.04 -21.63
C THR A 376 24.25 -6.93 -20.27
N GLN A 377 24.15 -7.98 -19.46
CA GLN A 377 24.83 -8.02 -18.17
C GLN A 377 26.33 -8.30 -18.36
N CYS A 378 27.15 -7.35 -17.93
CA CYS A 378 28.61 -7.47 -17.92
C CYS A 378 29.08 -7.81 -16.50
N GLU A 379 29.20 -9.10 -16.17
CA GLU A 379 29.76 -9.48 -14.87
C GLU A 379 31.25 -9.14 -14.79
N PRO A 380 31.73 -8.53 -13.68
CA PRO A 380 33.14 -8.27 -13.50
C PRO A 380 33.92 -9.60 -13.50
N ASN A 381 35.04 -9.65 -14.22
CA ASN A 381 35.93 -10.82 -14.24
C ASN A 381 36.81 -10.88 -12.98
N GLU A 382 36.17 -10.92 -11.81
CA GLU A 382 36.82 -10.89 -10.51
C GLU A 382 36.46 -12.17 -9.73
N PRO A 383 37.40 -13.13 -9.58
CA PRO A 383 37.12 -14.42 -8.94
C PRO A 383 36.58 -14.31 -7.50
N SER A 384 36.89 -13.22 -6.79
CA SER A 384 36.41 -12.98 -5.44
C SER A 384 34.89 -12.77 -5.37
N LEU A 385 34.28 -12.29 -6.46
CA LEU A 385 32.84 -12.06 -6.60
C LEU A 385 32.06 -13.33 -6.97
N LEU A 386 32.73 -14.40 -7.37
CA LEU A 386 32.07 -15.67 -7.67
C LEU A 386 31.44 -16.27 -6.41
N GLY A 387 30.16 -16.64 -6.53
CA GLY A 387 29.39 -17.29 -5.48
C GLY A 387 29.07 -16.42 -4.27
N THR A 388 29.18 -15.09 -4.37
CA THR A 388 28.82 -14.14 -3.29
C THR A 388 27.40 -14.34 -2.79
N ASN A 389 26.44 -14.56 -3.69
CA ASN A 389 25.05 -14.84 -3.31
C ASN A 389 24.95 -16.10 -2.42
N GLY A 390 25.64 -17.18 -2.82
CA GLY A 390 25.66 -18.43 -2.05
C GLY A 390 26.35 -18.26 -0.69
N LYS A 391 27.47 -17.55 -0.64
CA LYS A 391 28.19 -17.23 0.61
C LYS A 391 27.32 -16.45 1.59
N MET A 392 26.55 -15.48 1.09
CA MET A 392 25.65 -14.69 1.93
C MET A 392 24.50 -15.51 2.50
N ILE A 393 23.90 -16.41 1.70
CA ILE A 393 22.85 -17.32 2.17
C ILE A 393 23.40 -18.29 3.22
N ASP A 394 24.54 -18.93 2.93
CA ASP A 394 25.23 -19.82 3.88
C ASP A 394 25.52 -19.08 5.20
N LYS A 395 25.97 -17.83 5.10
CA LYS A 395 26.20 -16.99 6.28
C LYS A 395 24.93 -16.71 7.07
N ILE A 396 23.83 -16.31 6.41
CA ILE A 396 22.54 -16.08 7.05
C ILE A 396 22.07 -17.35 7.78
N LEU A 397 22.17 -18.52 7.14
CA LEU A 397 21.80 -19.80 7.74
C LEU A 397 22.64 -20.14 8.97
N GLN A 398 23.96 -19.96 8.90
CA GLN A 398 24.87 -20.22 10.02
C GLN A 398 24.62 -19.33 11.23
N VAL A 399 24.20 -18.09 11.01
CA VAL A 399 24.02 -17.10 12.08
C VAL A 399 22.55 -16.91 12.49
N THR A 400 21.60 -17.61 11.88
CA THR A 400 20.20 -17.57 12.33
C THR A 400 20.02 -18.43 13.58
N HIS A 401 19.43 -17.87 14.63
CA HIS A 401 19.21 -18.55 15.91
C HIS A 401 17.86 -19.24 16.01
N SER A 402 16.83 -18.56 15.55
CA SER A 402 15.45 -19.02 15.65
C SER A 402 14.58 -18.34 14.61
N TYR A 403 13.45 -18.95 14.31
CA TYR A 403 12.36 -18.30 13.59
C TYR A 403 11.07 -18.49 14.39
N GLU A 404 10.23 -17.46 14.45
CA GLU A 404 8.98 -17.47 15.20
C GLU A 404 7.89 -16.69 14.47
N VAL A 405 6.67 -17.23 14.45
CA VAL A 405 5.49 -16.50 13.98
C VAL A 405 5.02 -15.58 15.11
N ILE A 406 5.13 -14.27 14.90
CA ILE A 406 4.70 -13.27 15.88
C ILE A 406 3.17 -13.21 15.83
N ARG A 407 2.53 -13.67 16.90
CA ARG A 407 1.07 -13.55 17.07
C ARG A 407 0.77 -12.42 18.06
N PRO A 408 -0.18 -11.52 17.74
CA PRO A 408 -0.66 -10.54 18.72
C PRO A 408 -1.20 -11.26 19.95
N SER A 409 -0.77 -10.86 21.15
CA SER A 409 -1.30 -11.39 22.40
C SER A 409 -2.11 -10.30 23.11
N PRO A 410 -3.42 -10.50 23.36
CA PRO A 410 -4.25 -9.54 24.07
C PRO A 410 -3.70 -9.15 25.45
N GLU A 411 -2.90 -10.03 26.07
CA GLU A 411 -2.28 -9.84 27.39
C GLU A 411 -1.14 -8.80 27.38
N ARG A 412 -0.51 -8.59 26.22
CA ARG A 412 0.63 -7.67 26.05
C ARG A 412 0.29 -6.49 25.15
N THR A 413 -0.25 -6.77 23.96
CA THR A 413 -0.76 -5.76 23.02
C THR A 413 -1.56 -6.42 21.91
N SER A 414 -2.71 -5.84 21.58
CA SER A 414 -3.51 -6.21 20.40
C SER A 414 -2.99 -5.58 19.10
N ILE A 415 -2.01 -4.66 19.19
CA ILE A 415 -1.49 -3.90 18.06
C ILE A 415 -0.32 -4.68 17.43
N PRO A 416 -0.42 -5.10 16.15
CA PRO A 416 0.58 -5.98 15.54
C PRO A 416 2.02 -5.45 15.58
N TRP A 417 2.25 -4.20 15.18
CA TRP A 417 3.60 -3.61 15.15
C TRP A 417 4.22 -3.50 16.55
N GLN A 418 3.41 -3.30 17.60
CA GLN A 418 3.90 -3.29 18.99
C GLN A 418 4.41 -4.67 19.40
N SER A 419 3.71 -5.75 18.98
CA SER A 419 4.15 -7.12 19.24
C SER A 419 5.52 -7.40 18.62
N VAL A 420 5.80 -6.86 17.42
CA VAL A 420 7.10 -6.97 16.75
C VAL A 420 8.22 -6.30 17.55
N LEU A 421 7.98 -5.07 18.02
CA LEU A 421 8.95 -4.31 18.81
C LEU A 421 9.22 -4.94 20.20
N LEU A 422 8.17 -5.44 20.85
CA LEU A 422 8.30 -6.17 22.11
C LEU A 422 9.09 -7.46 21.92
N PHE A 423 8.82 -8.20 20.84
CA PHE A 423 9.56 -9.41 20.51
C PHE A 423 11.05 -9.13 20.26
N ALA A 424 11.38 -8.05 19.53
CA ALA A 424 12.76 -7.61 19.36
C ALA A 424 13.45 -7.32 20.70
N THR A 425 12.72 -6.68 21.62
CA THR A 425 13.21 -6.34 22.96
C THR A 425 13.44 -7.61 23.81
N ASP A 426 12.51 -8.57 23.78
CA ASP A 426 12.64 -9.85 24.51
C ASP A 426 13.84 -10.67 24.04
N LYS A 427 14.09 -10.67 22.72
CA LYS A 427 15.26 -11.32 22.11
C LYS A 427 16.55 -10.54 22.32
N LYS A 428 16.49 -9.38 23.00
CA LYS A 428 17.61 -8.46 23.21
C LYS A 428 18.30 -8.09 21.89
N ALA A 429 17.51 -7.94 20.83
CA ALA A 429 17.99 -7.47 19.55
C ALA A 429 18.48 -6.03 19.68
N GLN A 430 19.59 -5.70 19.01
CA GLN A 430 20.06 -4.33 18.88
C GLN A 430 19.45 -3.64 17.65
N ALA A 431 19.06 -4.39 16.63
CA ALA A 431 18.41 -3.82 15.46
C ALA A 431 17.13 -4.55 15.08
N LEU A 432 16.17 -3.81 14.53
CA LEU A 432 15.03 -4.34 13.81
C LEU A 432 15.18 -3.95 12.34
N ILE A 433 15.21 -4.95 11.47
CA ILE A 433 15.27 -4.78 10.02
C ILE A 433 13.92 -5.19 9.46
N ASP A 434 13.11 -4.19 9.13
CA ASP A 434 11.75 -4.40 8.65
C ASP A 434 11.70 -4.58 7.13
N THR A 435 12.02 -5.79 6.65
CA THR A 435 11.85 -6.19 5.24
C THR A 435 10.47 -6.77 4.93
N GLY A 436 9.72 -7.19 5.95
CA GLY A 436 8.37 -7.73 5.84
C GLY A 436 7.26 -6.69 5.86
N ALA A 437 7.59 -5.42 6.11
CA ALA A 437 6.64 -4.33 6.38
C ALA A 437 5.69 -4.65 7.55
N LEU A 438 6.23 -5.21 8.64
CA LEU A 438 5.46 -5.54 9.85
C LEU A 438 5.31 -4.33 10.79
N LEU A 439 6.04 -3.23 10.56
CA LEU A 439 5.82 -1.94 11.23
C LEU A 439 4.83 -1.03 10.49
N ALA A 440 4.16 -1.53 9.45
CA ALA A 440 3.18 -0.74 8.72
C ALA A 440 2.09 -0.19 9.64
N GLY A 441 1.78 1.10 9.50
CA GLY A 441 0.77 1.77 10.30
C GLY A 441 1.32 2.63 11.43
N VAL A 442 2.62 2.57 11.73
CA VAL A 442 3.29 3.39 12.75
C VAL A 442 4.49 4.12 12.16
N SER A 443 4.68 5.39 12.52
CA SER A 443 5.91 6.09 12.15
C SER A 443 7.10 5.55 12.95
N ASN A 444 8.30 5.60 12.37
CA ASN A 444 9.52 5.23 13.09
C ASN A 444 9.72 6.03 14.39
N HIS A 445 9.25 7.29 14.42
CA HIS A 445 9.25 8.13 15.60
C HIS A 445 8.33 7.59 16.71
N GLU A 446 7.11 7.20 16.37
CA GLU A 446 6.16 6.61 17.31
C GLU A 446 6.64 5.23 17.79
N ALA A 447 7.20 4.40 16.89
CA ALA A 447 7.82 3.13 17.23
C ALA A 447 8.99 3.32 18.21
N ALA A 448 9.85 4.31 17.96
CA ALA A 448 10.94 4.68 18.86
C ALA A 448 10.41 5.14 20.23
N THR A 449 9.38 5.98 20.24
CA THR A 449 8.75 6.47 21.47
C THR A 449 8.19 5.30 22.29
N PHE A 450 7.45 4.40 21.64
CA PHE A 450 6.91 3.19 22.25
C PHE A 450 8.01 2.31 22.88
N LEU A 451 9.13 2.08 22.18
CA LEU A 451 10.27 1.33 22.71
C LEU A 451 10.84 1.98 23.98
N LEU A 452 11.00 3.31 23.98
CA LEU A 452 11.55 4.06 25.11
C LEU A 452 10.63 4.08 26.35
N GLU A 453 9.35 3.77 26.18
CA GLU A 453 8.38 3.63 27.27
C GLU A 453 8.40 2.24 27.91
N GLN A 454 9.02 1.25 27.26
CA GLN A 454 9.07 -0.12 27.79
C GLN A 454 10.03 -0.22 28.97
N THR A 455 9.56 -0.81 30.08
CA THR A 455 10.31 -0.97 31.32
C THR A 455 11.58 -1.82 31.15
N GLY A 456 11.59 -2.75 30.19
CA GLY A 456 12.72 -3.62 29.87
C GLY A 456 13.66 -3.11 28.77
N PHE A 457 13.48 -1.89 28.25
CA PHE A 457 14.28 -1.40 27.13
C PHE A 457 15.74 -1.13 27.54
N GLY A 458 16.69 -1.88 26.97
CA GLY A 458 18.08 -1.95 27.44
C GLY A 458 19.09 -0.96 26.82
N PHE A 459 18.69 -0.18 25.82
CA PHE A 459 19.60 0.72 25.08
C PHE A 459 19.51 2.17 25.55
N ALA A 460 20.53 2.98 25.22
CA ALA A 460 20.59 4.39 25.62
C ALA A 460 19.61 5.29 24.83
N GLY A 461 19.15 4.81 23.67
CA GLY A 461 18.19 5.48 22.80
C GLY A 461 17.75 4.58 21.66
N VAL A 462 16.97 5.14 20.75
CA VAL A 462 16.55 4.51 19.50
C VAL A 462 17.04 5.36 18.32
N THR A 463 17.77 4.76 17.40
CA THR A 463 18.16 5.38 16.12
C THR A 463 17.19 4.95 15.03
N TYR A 464 16.68 5.90 14.25
CA TYR A 464 15.73 5.63 13.18
C TYR A 464 15.81 6.71 12.09
N PHE A 465 15.38 6.38 10.88
CA PHE A 465 15.23 7.38 9.83
C PHE A 465 13.88 8.07 9.94
N ASP A 466 13.88 9.41 9.94
CA ASP A 466 12.68 10.22 9.90
C ASP A 466 12.51 10.83 8.52
N GLY A 467 11.54 10.32 7.75
CA GLY A 467 11.25 10.77 6.39
C GLY A 467 10.31 11.97 6.30
N ARG A 468 9.91 12.59 7.42
CA ARG A 468 9.12 13.83 7.39
C ARG A 468 9.98 14.95 6.79
N ARG A 469 9.40 15.82 5.95
CA ARG A 469 10.13 16.87 5.20
C ARG A 469 11.05 17.72 6.09
N GLU A 470 10.63 18.02 7.31
CA GLU A 470 11.38 18.84 8.28
C GLU A 470 12.65 18.17 8.82
N SER A 471 12.69 16.83 8.87
CA SER A 471 13.79 16.08 9.45
C SER A 471 14.60 15.33 8.39
N ASN A 472 13.94 14.67 7.43
CA ASN A 472 14.49 13.88 6.31
C ASN A 472 15.92 13.33 6.51
N CYS A 473 16.19 12.75 7.66
CA CYS A 473 17.52 12.29 8.06
C CYS A 473 17.43 11.25 9.18
N TRP A 474 18.58 10.70 9.56
CA TRP A 474 18.69 9.81 10.71
C TRP A 474 18.61 10.59 12.02
N MET A 475 17.76 10.11 12.93
CA MET A 475 17.48 10.72 14.22
C MET A 475 17.82 9.74 15.35
N ILE A 476 18.20 10.28 16.51
CA ILE A 476 18.28 9.56 17.78
C ILE A 476 17.19 10.10 18.72
N ALA A 477 16.34 9.21 19.21
CA ALA A 477 15.51 9.46 20.39
C ALA A 477 16.24 8.95 21.65
N GLU A 478 16.76 9.87 22.47
CA GLU A 478 17.55 9.56 23.66
C GLU A 478 16.64 9.19 24.85
N LYS A 479 16.93 8.07 25.53
CA LYS A 479 16.13 7.58 26.66
C LYS A 479 16.21 8.49 27.88
N THR A 480 17.42 8.91 28.24
CA THR A 480 17.69 9.60 29.52
C THR A 480 17.19 11.04 29.51
N ARG A 481 17.49 11.80 28.45
CA ARG A 481 17.10 13.21 28.32
C ARG A 481 15.75 13.40 27.66
N ARG A 482 15.18 12.36 27.03
CA ARG A 482 13.94 12.41 26.25
C ARG A 482 14.00 13.47 25.15
N VAL A 483 15.16 13.59 24.50
CA VAL A 483 15.37 14.50 23.36
C VAL A 483 15.43 13.70 22.07
N VAL A 484 14.99 14.33 20.98
CA VAL A 484 15.10 13.80 19.61
C VAL A 484 16.01 14.73 18.83
N ILE A 485 17.11 14.20 18.32
CA ILE A 485 18.15 14.99 17.65
C ILE A 485 18.67 14.28 16.40
N PRO A 486 19.11 15.02 15.36
CA PRO A 486 19.79 14.43 14.21
C PRO A 486 21.03 13.65 14.65
N LEU A 487 21.23 12.47 14.08
CA LEU A 487 22.35 11.58 14.37
C LEU A 487 23.70 12.30 14.21
N GLU A 488 23.84 13.12 13.16
CA GLU A 488 25.06 13.92 12.90
C GLU A 488 25.39 14.93 13.99
N LYS A 489 24.38 15.36 14.77
CA LYS A 489 24.50 16.32 15.87
C LYS A 489 24.50 15.63 17.24
N ALA A 490 24.30 14.31 17.28
CA ALA A 490 24.23 13.57 18.51
C ALA A 490 25.63 13.25 19.05
N SER A 491 25.79 13.37 20.37
CA SER A 491 26.98 12.86 21.07
C SER A 491 26.96 11.34 21.23
N MET A 492 25.78 10.74 21.01
CA MET A 492 25.53 9.30 21.11
C MET A 492 25.74 8.66 19.75
N THR A 493 26.31 7.46 19.75
CA THR A 493 26.54 6.68 18.53
C THR A 493 25.46 5.61 18.35
N GLU A 494 25.29 5.13 17.11
CA GLU A 494 24.34 4.09 16.77
C GLU A 494 24.63 2.78 17.53
N SER A 495 25.90 2.55 17.86
CA SER A 495 26.37 1.40 18.65
C SER A 495 25.78 1.32 20.08
N GLU A 496 25.29 2.44 20.61
CA GLU A 496 24.69 2.56 21.95
C GLU A 496 23.16 2.50 21.92
N THR A 497 22.57 2.45 20.73
CA THR A 497 21.12 2.54 20.50
C THR A 497 20.53 1.26 19.95
N PHE A 498 19.22 1.11 20.09
CA PHE A 498 18.43 0.21 19.27
C PHE A 498 18.19 0.85 17.90
N VAL A 499 18.45 0.15 16.80
CA VAL A 499 18.32 0.74 15.45
C VAL A 499 17.15 0.16 14.69
N ILE A 500 16.26 1.02 14.18
CA ILE A 500 15.14 0.64 13.31
C ILE A 500 15.53 0.90 11.86
N PHE A 501 15.61 -0.15 11.06
CA PHE A 501 15.80 -0.10 9.62
C PHE A 501 14.48 -0.42 8.91
N ASP A 502 13.86 0.60 8.32
CA ASP A 502 12.74 0.45 7.39
C ASP A 502 13.30 0.29 5.97
N GLU A 503 12.85 -0.74 5.23
CA GLU A 503 13.35 -1.06 3.89
C GLU A 503 13.37 0.14 2.92
N ALA A 504 12.30 0.92 2.82
CA ALA A 504 12.24 2.00 1.83
C ALA A 504 13.03 3.24 2.22
N ARG A 505 13.23 3.46 3.52
CA ARG A 505 13.85 4.68 4.06
C ARG A 505 15.30 4.49 4.48
N SER A 506 15.81 3.26 4.46
CA SER A 506 17.19 2.92 4.85
C SER A 506 17.95 2.08 3.82
N ARG A 507 17.53 2.10 2.54
CA ARG A 507 18.28 1.43 1.46
C ARG A 507 19.65 2.09 1.31
N GLY A 508 20.70 1.27 1.27
CA GLY A 508 22.10 1.75 1.18
C GLY A 508 22.67 2.42 2.44
N SER A 509 21.91 2.47 3.55
CA SER A 509 22.40 3.02 4.81
C SER A 509 23.09 1.95 5.66
N ASP A 510 24.38 2.16 5.94
CA ASP A 510 25.18 1.30 6.82
C ASP A 510 25.39 1.98 8.18
N MET A 511 24.98 1.30 9.26
CA MET A 511 25.17 1.80 10.63
C MET A 511 26.35 1.13 11.32
N LYS A 512 27.04 1.90 12.17
CA LYS A 512 28.16 1.42 12.97
C LYS A 512 27.68 0.75 14.26
N LEU A 513 27.06 -0.41 14.14
CA LEU A 513 26.56 -1.19 15.28
C LEU A 513 27.70 -1.84 16.09
N SER A 514 27.37 -2.30 17.30
CA SER A 514 28.29 -3.08 18.13
C SER A 514 28.75 -4.36 17.41
N PRO A 515 30.00 -4.82 17.61
CA PRO A 515 30.47 -6.09 17.04
C PRO A 515 29.63 -7.31 17.44
N ASN A 516 28.96 -7.23 18.59
CA ASN A 516 28.09 -8.29 19.13
C ASN A 516 26.60 -8.02 18.87
N ALA A 517 26.27 -7.11 17.95
CA ALA A 517 24.89 -6.76 17.65
C ALA A 517 24.13 -7.97 17.09
N SER A 518 22.92 -8.17 17.61
CA SER A 518 21.92 -9.09 17.09
C SER A 518 20.79 -8.31 16.44
N ALA A 519 20.12 -8.91 15.46
CA ALA A 519 19.03 -8.25 14.77
C ALA A 519 17.81 -9.15 14.59
N LEU A 520 16.62 -8.54 14.65
CA LEU A 520 15.36 -9.13 14.24
C LEU A 520 15.12 -8.75 12.77
N LEU A 521 14.93 -9.73 11.90
CA LEU A 521 14.64 -9.53 10.47
C LEU A 521 13.22 -10.00 10.19
N THR A 522 12.36 -9.11 9.72
CA THR A 522 10.95 -9.45 9.45
C THR A 522 10.77 -10.01 8.04
N LEU A 523 9.96 -11.05 7.86
CA LEU A 523 9.54 -11.52 6.54
C LEU A 523 8.08 -11.16 6.27
N GLY A 524 7.77 -11.02 4.99
CA GLY A 524 6.42 -10.83 4.50
C GLY A 524 6.15 -11.69 3.26
N PRO A 525 4.87 -11.88 2.91
CA PRO A 525 4.41 -12.86 1.91
C PRO A 525 4.92 -12.64 0.47
N ARG A 526 5.55 -11.50 0.19
CA ARG A 526 6.10 -11.13 -1.13
C ARG A 526 7.58 -10.70 -1.06
N LEU A 527 8.28 -11.07 0.02
CA LEU A 527 9.68 -10.73 0.17
C LEU A 527 10.55 -11.59 -0.77
N THR A 528 11.18 -10.96 -1.74
CA THR A 528 12.12 -11.63 -2.65
C THR A 528 13.44 -11.96 -1.94
N LYS A 529 14.14 -13.00 -2.43
CA LYS A 529 15.51 -13.34 -2.00
C LYS A 529 16.44 -12.12 -1.96
N ASP A 530 16.41 -11.29 -3.01
CA ASP A 530 17.28 -10.11 -3.12
C ASP A 530 17.06 -9.12 -1.96
N LYS A 531 15.81 -8.69 -1.75
CA LYS A 531 15.42 -7.81 -0.64
C LYS A 531 15.78 -8.39 0.74
N LEU A 532 15.59 -9.69 0.94
CA LEU A 532 15.99 -10.37 2.18
C LEU A 532 17.51 -10.24 2.41
N MET A 533 18.30 -10.53 1.38
CA MET A 533 19.76 -10.47 1.44
C MET A 533 20.23 -9.02 1.64
N GLN A 534 19.68 -8.05 0.94
CA GLN A 534 20.00 -6.64 1.13
C GLN A 534 19.67 -6.17 2.56
N GLY A 535 18.52 -6.57 3.09
CA GLY A 535 18.12 -6.30 4.47
C GLY A 535 19.12 -6.88 5.48
N ALA A 536 19.43 -8.18 5.37
CA ALA A 536 20.44 -8.82 6.20
C ALA A 536 21.83 -8.16 6.06
N GLY A 537 22.14 -7.65 4.88
CA GLY A 537 23.36 -6.91 4.56
C GLY A 537 23.56 -5.63 5.37
N ARG A 538 22.53 -5.06 6.00
CA ARG A 538 22.71 -3.85 6.83
C ARG A 538 23.55 -4.08 8.10
N MET A 539 23.83 -5.34 8.43
CA MET A 539 24.76 -5.71 9.51
C MET A 539 26.23 -5.83 9.06
N ARG A 540 26.61 -5.27 7.90
CA ARG A 540 27.91 -5.50 7.21
C ARG A 540 29.19 -5.00 7.89
N ARG A 541 29.14 -4.22 8.99
CA ARG A 541 30.39 -3.86 9.72
C ARG A 541 31.03 -5.01 10.49
N VAL A 542 30.50 -6.23 10.38
CA VAL A 542 31.11 -7.41 10.99
C VAL A 542 31.97 -8.22 10.00
N GLU A 543 32.24 -7.72 8.78
CA GLU A 543 33.09 -8.44 7.79
C GLU A 543 34.25 -7.65 7.15
N LEU A 544 34.40 -6.35 7.35
CA LEU A 544 35.46 -5.57 6.68
C LEU A 544 36.58 -5.13 7.64
N GLY A 545 37.29 -6.11 8.20
CA GLY A 545 38.53 -5.92 8.95
C GLY A 545 39.43 -7.14 8.81
N ARG A 546 40.31 -7.16 7.81
CA ARG A 546 41.33 -8.21 7.68
C ARG A 546 42.25 -8.18 8.91
N GLY A 547 42.27 -9.28 9.63
CA GLY A 547 43.24 -9.57 10.68
C GLY A 547 42.75 -10.80 11.43
N GLN A 548 43.52 -11.88 11.38
CA GLN A 548 43.26 -13.14 12.06
C GLN A 548 42.85 -12.92 13.52
N HIS A 549 41.55 -12.93 13.80
CA HIS A 549 40.96 -13.25 15.10
C HIS A 549 39.50 -13.62 14.85
N GLU A 550 39.13 -14.83 15.25
CA GLU A 550 37.77 -15.34 15.24
C GLU A 550 36.88 -14.47 16.16
N SER A 551 36.21 -13.47 15.59
CA SER A 551 35.09 -12.77 16.25
C SER A 551 33.89 -12.82 15.31
N GLY A 552 33.13 -13.90 15.43
CA GLY A 552 32.01 -14.23 14.56
C GLY A 552 30.76 -13.37 14.81
N ILE A 553 30.10 -13.01 13.70
CA ILE A 553 28.70 -12.58 13.61
C ILE A 553 27.83 -13.63 14.28
N ARG A 554 26.94 -13.24 15.20
CA ARG A 554 26.30 -14.22 16.09
C ARG A 554 24.79 -14.35 16.09
N SER A 555 23.88 -13.48 15.61
CA SER A 555 22.46 -13.91 15.59
C SER A 555 21.45 -13.14 14.73
N TRP A 556 20.48 -13.90 14.17
CA TRP A 556 19.21 -13.41 13.62
C TRP A 556 18.00 -14.15 14.20
N THR A 557 16.87 -13.46 14.32
CA THR A 557 15.55 -14.10 14.49
C THR A 557 14.63 -13.70 13.33
N ILE A 558 13.85 -14.65 12.80
CA ILE A 558 13.05 -14.49 11.56
C ILE A 558 11.55 -14.70 11.86
N GLY A 559 10.64 -13.86 11.36
CA GLY A 559 9.19 -14.08 11.47
C GLY A 559 8.49 -14.10 10.10
N VAL A 560 7.50 -14.99 9.91
CA VAL A 560 6.95 -15.38 8.59
C VAL A 560 5.47 -15.01 8.42
N GLY A 561 5.05 -14.67 7.19
CA GLY A 561 3.67 -14.66 6.68
C GLY A 561 3.66 -15.00 5.17
N GLU A 562 2.60 -15.66 4.64
CA GLU A 562 2.60 -16.36 3.33
C GLU A 562 1.59 -15.83 2.26
N GLN A 563 1.95 -16.13 0.99
CA GLN A 563 1.19 -16.24 -0.28
C GLN A 563 1.21 -15.12 -1.36
N TRP A 564 1.21 -15.59 -2.63
CA TRP A 564 1.83 -15.02 -3.85
C TRP A 564 0.81 -14.80 -4.98
N ASP A 565 1.08 -13.82 -5.87
CA ASP A 565 0.49 -13.70 -7.23
C ASP A 565 1.41 -12.92 -8.20
N SER A 566 1.34 -13.23 -9.50
CA SER A 566 2.25 -12.80 -10.58
C SER A 566 1.57 -11.92 -11.66
N LEU A 567 2.36 -11.07 -12.34
CA LEU A 567 1.96 -10.18 -13.45
C LEU A 567 3.10 -10.06 -14.47
N SER A 568 2.79 -9.92 -15.76
CA SER A 568 3.71 -9.35 -16.76
C SER A 568 2.98 -8.61 -17.90
N GLU A 569 3.67 -7.59 -18.41
CA GLU A 569 3.36 -6.70 -19.54
C GLU A 569 4.06 -7.17 -20.83
N ASP A 570 3.65 -6.68 -22.02
CA ASP A 570 4.63 -6.23 -23.03
C ASP A 570 4.06 -5.23 -24.06
N SER A 571 5.01 -4.64 -24.79
CA SER A 571 5.10 -3.32 -25.37
C SER A 571 4.90 -3.25 -26.89
N THR A 572 4.18 -2.21 -27.31
CA THR A 572 4.27 -1.43 -28.56
C THR A 572 3.02 -0.55 -28.49
N GLN A 573 3.16 0.76 -28.35
CA GLN A 573 2.00 1.63 -28.06
C GLN A 573 1.43 2.24 -29.33
N PRO A 574 0.28 1.76 -29.83
CA PRO A 574 -0.64 2.65 -30.48
C PRO A 574 -1.12 3.68 -29.45
N ARG A 575 -1.65 4.81 -29.92
CA ARG A 575 -2.52 5.63 -29.07
C ARG A 575 -3.68 4.74 -28.62
N ASP A 576 -3.59 4.22 -27.41
CA ASP A 576 -4.62 3.35 -26.87
C ASP A 576 -5.82 4.21 -26.52
N ARG A 577 -6.93 3.99 -27.22
CA ARG A 577 -8.23 4.42 -26.72
C ARG A 577 -8.53 3.59 -25.48
N GLU A 578 -8.62 4.25 -24.34
CA GLU A 578 -9.02 3.60 -23.10
C GLU A 578 -10.55 3.41 -23.09
N ASP A 579 -11.02 2.25 -23.54
CA ASP A 579 -12.41 1.83 -23.34
C ASP A 579 -12.53 1.07 -22.01
N TRP A 580 -12.89 1.81 -20.96
CA TRP A 580 -13.18 1.26 -19.65
C TRP A 580 -14.66 0.90 -19.48
N SER A 581 -15.44 0.71 -20.55
CA SER A 581 -16.84 0.28 -20.40
C SER A 581 -16.94 -1.09 -19.72
N LEU A 582 -18.00 -1.26 -18.91
CA LEU A 582 -18.22 -2.51 -18.19
C LEU A 582 -18.47 -3.68 -19.13
N GLU A 583 -19.09 -3.44 -20.30
CA GLU A 583 -19.28 -4.46 -21.33
C GLU A 583 -17.94 -4.96 -21.86
N THR A 584 -17.06 -4.05 -22.28
CA THR A 584 -15.74 -4.39 -22.81
C THR A 584 -14.89 -5.15 -21.79
N MET A 585 -15.03 -4.83 -20.50
CA MET A 585 -14.26 -5.47 -19.44
C MET A 585 -14.79 -6.84 -19.00
N TYR A 586 -16.12 -7.01 -18.89
CA TYR A 586 -16.69 -8.14 -18.14
C TYR A 586 -17.83 -8.91 -18.82
N GLN A 587 -18.25 -8.51 -20.02
CA GLN A 587 -19.39 -9.15 -20.70
C GLN A 587 -19.02 -10.49 -21.31
N GLU A 588 -17.89 -10.54 -22.02
CA GLU A 588 -17.45 -11.70 -22.78
C GLU A 588 -16.77 -12.75 -21.89
N LYS A 589 -16.73 -13.99 -22.38
CA LYS A 589 -16.01 -15.08 -21.71
C LYS A 589 -14.50 -14.84 -21.76
N VAL A 590 -13.77 -15.30 -20.75
CA VAL A 590 -12.31 -15.30 -20.79
C VAL A 590 -11.82 -16.61 -21.39
N THR A 591 -11.15 -16.53 -22.54
CA THR A 591 -10.47 -17.69 -23.12
C THR A 591 -9.03 -17.73 -22.62
N ALA A 592 -8.67 -18.82 -21.94
CA ALA A 592 -7.27 -19.14 -21.71
C ALA A 592 -6.59 -19.38 -23.06
N ASP A 593 -5.51 -18.65 -23.32
CA ASP A 593 -4.67 -18.86 -24.49
C ASP A 593 -3.21 -18.98 -24.06
N LYS A 594 -2.38 -19.64 -24.86
CA LYS A 594 -0.95 -19.75 -24.55
C LYS A 594 -0.30 -18.38 -24.73
N ILE A 595 0.59 -18.00 -23.81
CA ILE A 595 1.39 -16.77 -23.96
C ILE A 595 2.08 -16.76 -25.33
N ALA A 596 2.56 -17.93 -25.81
CA ALA A 596 3.14 -18.08 -27.15
C ALA A 596 2.23 -17.56 -28.27
N ARG A 597 0.94 -17.92 -28.22
CA ARG A 597 -0.05 -17.57 -29.24
C ARG A 597 -0.48 -16.12 -29.16
N VAL A 598 -0.60 -15.59 -27.95
CA VAL A 598 -0.86 -14.16 -27.73
C VAL A 598 0.28 -13.31 -28.29
N ILE A 599 1.53 -13.70 -28.00
CA ILE A 599 2.72 -13.02 -28.54
C ILE A 599 2.80 -13.16 -30.05
N GLU A 600 2.56 -14.35 -30.61
CA GLU A 600 2.55 -14.55 -32.06
C GLU A 600 1.49 -13.68 -32.74
N SER A 601 0.26 -13.69 -32.21
CA SER A 601 -0.86 -12.89 -32.72
C SER A 601 -0.55 -11.39 -32.67
N LYS A 602 -0.03 -10.89 -31.53
CA LYS A 602 0.38 -9.48 -31.39
C LYS A 602 1.55 -9.12 -32.32
N ALA A 603 2.54 -10.00 -32.48
CA ALA A 603 3.65 -9.77 -33.40
C ALA A 603 3.15 -9.72 -34.86
N ARG A 604 2.21 -10.58 -35.25
CA ARG A 604 1.60 -10.54 -36.59
C ARG A 604 0.73 -9.30 -36.81
N PHE A 605 0.08 -8.79 -35.77
CA PHE A 605 -0.80 -7.63 -35.87
C PHE A 605 -0.04 -6.29 -35.79
N GLY A 606 0.97 -6.19 -34.92
CA GLY A 606 1.71 -4.96 -34.65
C GLY A 606 2.76 -4.60 -35.70
N PHE A 607 3.15 -5.56 -36.54
CA PHE A 607 4.13 -5.32 -37.59
C PHE A 607 3.58 -5.79 -38.95
N GLU A 608 3.20 -4.85 -39.81
CA GLU A 608 2.90 -5.14 -41.22
C GLU A 608 4.18 -5.63 -41.92
N ASP A 609 4.08 -6.69 -42.73
CA ASP A 609 5.16 -7.25 -43.57
C ASP A 609 6.40 -7.83 -42.83
N VAL A 610 6.25 -8.42 -41.64
CA VAL A 610 7.36 -9.09 -40.93
C VAL A 610 7.56 -10.55 -41.34
N ASP A 611 8.82 -10.94 -41.57
CA ASP A 611 9.28 -12.30 -41.86
C ASP A 611 8.91 -13.28 -40.73
N ASP A 612 8.31 -14.42 -41.10
CA ASP A 612 7.99 -15.53 -40.19
C ASP A 612 9.21 -15.98 -39.37
N ALA A 613 10.44 -15.80 -39.88
CA ALA A 613 11.67 -16.07 -39.14
C ALA A 613 11.84 -15.17 -37.91
N LEU A 614 11.46 -13.89 -37.98
CA LEU A 614 11.55 -12.96 -36.84
C LEU A 614 10.47 -13.27 -35.80
N ILE A 615 9.26 -13.58 -36.24
CA ILE A 615 8.17 -14.01 -35.36
C ILE A 615 8.53 -15.33 -34.66
N ALA A 616 9.10 -16.30 -35.40
CA ALA A 616 9.61 -17.53 -34.83
C ALA A 616 10.76 -17.29 -33.83
N GLN A 617 11.59 -16.27 -34.04
CA GLN A 617 12.63 -15.89 -33.08
C GLN A 617 12.05 -15.23 -31.82
N ILE A 618 11.02 -14.40 -31.95
CA ILE A 618 10.29 -13.79 -30.82
C ILE A 618 9.62 -14.90 -29.98
N CYS A 619 8.85 -15.78 -30.62
CA CYS A 619 8.21 -16.92 -29.96
C CYS A 619 9.26 -17.88 -29.37
N GLY A 620 10.34 -18.19 -30.11
CA GLY A 620 11.41 -19.06 -29.63
C GLY A 620 12.15 -18.51 -28.42
N ARG A 621 12.34 -17.18 -28.33
CA ARG A 621 12.95 -16.54 -27.15
C ARG A 621 12.05 -16.59 -25.93
N GLY A 622 10.73 -16.42 -26.09
CA GLY A 622 9.83 -16.55 -24.96
C GLY A 622 9.77 -17.97 -24.40
N CYS A 623 10.00 -19.03 -25.20
CA CYS A 623 9.98 -20.42 -24.70
C CYS A 623 10.98 -20.67 -23.57
N VAL A 624 12.04 -19.84 -23.47
CA VAL A 624 13.02 -19.86 -22.37
C VAL A 624 12.41 -19.38 -21.03
N TYR A 625 11.28 -18.67 -21.07
CA TYR A 625 10.66 -17.97 -19.94
C TYR A 625 9.22 -18.43 -19.62
N GLY A 626 8.74 -19.54 -20.19
CA GLY A 626 7.45 -20.15 -19.81
C GLY A 626 6.26 -19.95 -20.76
N LEU A 627 6.47 -19.81 -22.07
CA LEU A 627 5.38 -19.56 -23.03
C LEU A 627 4.29 -20.65 -23.17
N ASP A 628 4.52 -21.83 -22.62
CA ASP A 628 3.53 -22.91 -22.60
C ASP A 628 2.48 -22.74 -21.50
N ASP A 629 2.64 -21.74 -20.62
CA ASP A 629 1.63 -21.39 -19.63
C ASP A 629 0.38 -20.83 -20.33
N GLU A 630 -0.77 -21.34 -19.93
CA GLU A 630 -2.06 -20.79 -20.32
C GLU A 630 -2.31 -19.53 -19.49
N VAL A 631 -2.54 -18.41 -20.17
CA VAL A 631 -2.89 -17.13 -19.53
C VAL A 631 -4.30 -16.72 -19.90
N CYS A 632 -5.01 -16.27 -18.88
CA CYS A 632 -6.24 -15.52 -19.01
C CYS A 632 -5.87 -14.04 -18.95
N MET A 633 -5.84 -13.35 -20.09
CA MET A 633 -5.62 -11.89 -20.08
C MET A 633 -6.88 -11.20 -19.54
N SER A 634 -6.95 -11.00 -18.22
CA SER A 634 -7.75 -9.92 -17.67
C SER A 634 -6.84 -8.69 -17.62
N ALA A 635 -7.27 -7.58 -18.24
CA ALA A 635 -6.45 -6.38 -18.36
C ALA A 635 -6.23 -5.73 -16.98
N HIS A 636 -5.25 -6.21 -16.21
CA HIS A 636 -4.99 -5.78 -14.84
C HIS A 636 -3.55 -5.26 -14.72
N THR A 637 -3.20 -4.23 -15.49
CA THR A 637 -2.03 -3.42 -15.13
C THR A 637 -2.42 -2.65 -13.86
N ASN A 638 -1.73 -2.94 -12.76
CA ASN A 638 -2.17 -2.50 -11.44
C ASN A 638 -1.81 -1.05 -11.12
N GLU A 639 -0.61 -0.61 -11.48
CA GLU A 639 -0.05 0.65 -11.00
C GLU A 639 0.54 1.42 -12.18
N CYS A 640 0.30 2.74 -12.20
CA CYS A 640 0.91 3.63 -13.18
C CYS A 640 1.37 4.92 -12.51
N GLU A 641 2.55 5.42 -12.86
CA GLU A 641 2.93 6.78 -12.50
C GLU A 641 2.22 7.75 -13.44
N ARG A 642 1.33 8.61 -12.93
CA ARG A 642 0.68 9.63 -13.75
C ARG A 642 1.34 10.97 -13.49
N GLU A 643 1.81 11.62 -14.54
CA GLU A 643 2.21 13.01 -14.43
C GLU A 643 0.98 13.89 -14.20
N LEU A 644 0.82 14.34 -12.96
CA LEU A 644 -0.11 15.40 -12.61
C LEU A 644 0.50 16.71 -13.09
N HIS A 645 -0.21 17.45 -13.95
CA HIS A 645 0.15 18.82 -14.28
C HIS A 645 0.17 19.68 -12.99
N VAL A 646 1.38 19.97 -12.48
CA VAL A 646 1.81 21.12 -11.66
C VAL A 646 1.00 21.43 -10.38
N GLU A 647 1.55 21.09 -9.20
CA GLU A 647 1.24 21.73 -7.91
C GLU A 647 2.58 22.26 -7.31
N GLU A 648 2.73 23.58 -7.16
CA GLU A 648 3.93 24.28 -6.61
C GLU A 648 3.86 24.39 -5.06
N GLU A 649 4.95 24.15 -4.32
CA GLU A 649 5.04 24.34 -2.85
C GLU A 649 6.25 25.24 -2.44
N GLU A 650 6.04 26.22 -1.55
CA GLU A 650 7.07 27.09 -0.91
C GLU A 650 7.20 26.81 0.61
N GLN A 651 8.41 26.89 1.20
CA GLN A 651 8.71 26.65 2.65
C GLN A 651 9.34 27.88 3.36
N GLN A 652 9.01 28.11 4.64
CA GLN A 652 9.70 29.05 5.55
C GLN A 652 9.87 28.46 6.98
N VAL A 653 10.99 28.77 7.65
CA VAL A 653 11.44 28.23 8.96
C VAL A 653 11.62 29.37 9.99
N GLN A 654 11.30 29.12 11.28
CA GLN A 654 11.64 30.04 12.38
C GLN A 654 11.96 29.29 13.70
N GLU A 655 13.05 29.66 14.39
CA GLU A 655 13.54 29.07 15.65
C GLU A 655 13.09 29.86 16.90
N LEU A 656 12.92 29.17 18.04
CA LEU A 656 12.71 29.78 19.37
C LEU A 656 13.26 28.89 20.51
N GLU A 657 14.00 29.52 21.43
CA GLU A 657 14.63 28.91 22.62
C GLU A 657 13.67 28.81 23.83
N VAL A 658 13.87 27.79 24.69
CA VAL A 658 13.06 27.57 25.89
C VAL A 658 13.92 27.16 27.11
N PRO A 659 13.59 27.62 28.34
CA PRO A 659 14.52 27.60 29.47
C PRO A 659 14.43 26.35 30.36
N VAL A 660 15.51 26.14 31.14
CA VAL A 660 15.82 24.93 31.92
C VAL A 660 15.18 24.95 33.32
N CYS A 661 14.61 23.82 33.76
CA CYS A 661 14.18 23.57 35.14
C CYS A 661 14.84 22.29 35.71
N LYS A 662 15.09 22.28 37.03
CA LYS A 662 15.81 21.21 37.75
C LYS A 662 14.86 20.27 38.52
N PRO A 663 15.21 18.97 38.60
CA PRO A 663 14.36 17.95 39.22
C PRO A 663 14.45 17.90 40.75
N MET A 664 13.35 17.46 41.38
CA MET A 664 13.19 17.24 42.82
C MET A 664 13.41 15.76 43.16
N LYS A 665 13.94 15.46 44.35
CA LYS A 665 14.38 14.10 44.73
C LYS A 665 13.24 13.20 45.23
N GLU A 666 13.18 12.00 44.69
CA GLU A 666 12.30 10.91 45.12
C GLU A 666 12.74 10.24 46.43
N LYS A 667 11.76 9.68 47.16
CA LYS A 667 11.97 8.88 48.36
C LYS A 667 11.99 7.38 48.04
N SER A 668 12.91 6.67 48.68
CA SER A 668 13.20 5.26 48.47
C SER A 668 12.20 4.31 49.14
N TRP A 669 11.94 3.18 48.47
CA TRP A 669 11.06 2.10 48.92
C TRP A 669 11.79 1.07 49.80
N ASP A 670 11.07 0.44 50.73
CA ASP A 670 11.61 -0.60 51.62
C ASP A 670 11.49 -2.00 50.98
N TYR A 671 12.41 -2.27 50.05
CA TYR A 671 12.48 -3.50 49.28
C TYR A 671 12.61 -4.78 50.13
N SER A 672 13.15 -4.66 51.34
CA SER A 672 13.39 -5.80 52.23
C SER A 672 12.09 -6.51 52.60
N ARG A 673 11.02 -5.74 52.80
CA ARG A 673 9.70 -6.25 53.17
C ARG A 673 8.94 -6.83 51.99
N ILE A 674 9.11 -6.28 50.78
CA ILE A 674 8.47 -6.76 49.55
C ILE A 674 9.04 -8.13 49.16
N LEU A 675 10.37 -8.27 49.18
CA LEU A 675 11.05 -9.49 48.75
C LEU A 675 10.92 -10.65 49.74
N GLY A 676 10.47 -10.37 50.98
CA GLY A 676 10.24 -11.38 52.02
C GLY A 676 8.81 -11.94 52.05
N ALA A 677 7.89 -11.40 51.25
CA ALA A 677 6.50 -11.84 51.25
C ALA A 677 6.37 -13.27 50.70
N ARG A 678 5.72 -14.16 51.45
CA ARG A 678 5.54 -15.57 51.08
C ARG A 678 4.15 -15.84 50.51
N SER A 679 3.24 -14.89 50.67
CA SER A 679 1.90 -14.87 50.13
C SER A 679 1.46 -13.45 49.80
N ILE A 680 0.43 -13.32 48.98
CA ILE A 680 -0.16 -12.03 48.58
C ILE A 680 -0.71 -11.26 49.79
N GLU A 681 -1.23 -11.96 50.80
CA GLU A 681 -1.68 -11.37 52.07
C GLU A 681 -0.55 -10.66 52.84
N ASP A 682 0.71 -11.13 52.72
CA ASP A 682 1.87 -10.51 53.40
C ASP A 682 2.20 -9.12 52.81
N LEU A 683 1.78 -8.85 51.57
CA LEU A 683 2.02 -7.58 50.86
C LEU A 683 1.01 -6.48 51.22
N ARG A 684 -0.17 -6.83 51.74
CA ARG A 684 -1.28 -5.86 52.01
C ARG A 684 -0.93 -4.74 52.99
N VAL A 685 0.10 -4.93 53.81
CA VAL A 685 0.55 -3.95 54.83
C VAL A 685 1.71 -3.08 54.33
N ILE A 686 2.25 -3.37 53.13
CA ILE A 686 3.43 -2.73 52.53
C ILE A 686 3.03 -1.98 51.25
N VAL A 687 2.12 -2.55 50.47
CA VAL A 687 1.55 -2.01 49.23
C VAL A 687 0.06 -2.34 49.19
N ASN A 688 -0.75 -1.51 48.53
CA ASN A 688 -2.17 -1.78 48.38
C ASN A 688 -2.37 -2.93 47.37
N VAL A 689 -2.98 -4.04 47.79
CA VAL A 689 -3.20 -5.22 46.95
C VAL A 689 -4.69 -5.35 46.66
N VAL A 690 -5.06 -5.28 45.38
CA VAL A 690 -6.45 -5.38 44.91
C VAL A 690 -6.62 -6.66 44.10
N CYS A 691 -7.69 -7.41 44.35
CA CYS A 691 -8.05 -8.59 43.56
C CYS A 691 -8.31 -8.17 42.11
N MET A 692 -7.64 -8.80 41.16
CA MET A 692 -7.65 -8.40 39.74
C MET A 692 -9.05 -8.42 39.15
N ASP A 693 -9.90 -9.36 39.56
CA ASP A 693 -11.29 -9.47 39.10
C ASP A 693 -12.18 -8.34 39.66
N SER A 694 -12.00 -7.95 40.93
CA SER A 694 -12.66 -6.78 41.53
C SER A 694 -12.11 -5.46 40.98
N TYR A 695 -10.83 -5.42 40.62
CA TYR A 695 -10.19 -4.26 40.02
C TYR A 695 -10.68 -4.06 38.58
N ILE A 696 -10.69 -5.11 37.76
CA ILE A 696 -11.19 -5.07 36.39
C ILE A 696 -12.68 -4.70 36.36
N ARG A 697 -13.51 -5.27 37.24
CA ARG A 697 -14.95 -4.93 37.34
C ARG A 697 -15.23 -3.49 37.79
N GLN A 698 -14.30 -2.83 38.46
CA GLN A 698 -14.43 -1.41 38.84
C GLN A 698 -14.06 -0.43 37.71
N TRP A 699 -13.41 -0.91 36.63
CA TRP A 699 -12.83 -0.06 35.58
C TRP A 699 -13.23 -0.45 34.15
N ILE A 700 -14.01 -1.53 33.96
CA ILE A 700 -14.70 -1.85 32.70
C ILE A 700 -16.10 -1.20 32.71
N THR A 701 -16.35 -0.27 31.78
CA THR A 701 -17.62 0.47 31.63
C THR A 701 -18.59 -0.16 30.62
N LEU A 702 -18.23 -1.28 29.99
CA LEU A 702 -19.07 -1.99 29.02
C LEU A 702 -19.42 -3.39 29.54
N THR A 703 -20.72 -3.62 29.74
CA THR A 703 -21.32 -4.82 30.35
C THR A 703 -20.99 -6.14 29.64
N ASN A 704 -20.55 -6.11 28.38
CA ASN A 704 -20.33 -7.30 27.56
C ASN A 704 -18.89 -7.83 27.55
N LEU A 705 -17.91 -7.02 27.99
CA LEU A 705 -16.50 -7.43 28.09
C LEU A 705 -16.18 -8.16 29.41
N ALA A 706 -17.04 -7.98 30.42
CA ALA A 706 -16.86 -8.58 31.75
C ALA A 706 -17.14 -10.09 31.79
N ASP A 707 -17.81 -10.65 30.78
CA ASP A 707 -18.28 -12.05 30.76
C ASP A 707 -17.55 -12.94 29.72
N LEU A 708 -16.46 -12.46 29.11
CA LEU A 708 -15.62 -13.26 28.22
C LEU A 708 -14.94 -14.41 29.00
N ALA A 709 -15.27 -15.66 28.64
CA ALA A 709 -14.54 -16.84 29.10
C ALA A 709 -13.28 -17.02 28.24
N TRP A 710 -12.20 -16.36 28.65
CA TRP A 710 -10.94 -16.22 27.91
C TRP A 710 -10.22 -17.54 27.58
N THR A 711 -10.59 -18.67 28.19
CA THR A 711 -9.91 -19.96 27.99
C THR A 711 -10.25 -20.68 26.68
N SER A 712 -11.27 -20.23 25.92
CA SER A 712 -11.78 -20.95 24.74
C SER A 712 -11.62 -20.24 23.39
N THR A 713 -10.96 -19.08 23.33
CA THR A 713 -10.83 -18.30 22.09
C THR A 713 -9.43 -18.45 21.48
N GLN A 714 -9.29 -19.24 20.42
CA GLN A 714 -8.12 -19.22 19.54
C GLN A 714 -8.45 -18.43 18.27
N ILE A 715 -7.62 -17.44 17.95
CA ILE A 715 -7.75 -16.55 16.79
C ILE A 715 -6.50 -16.80 15.92
N VAL A 716 -6.71 -17.29 14.68
CA VAL A 716 -5.69 -17.41 13.62
C VAL A 716 -5.83 -16.22 12.69
#